data_AF-A0ABD1KDB0-F1
#
_entry.id   AF-A0ABD1KDB0-F1
#
_cell.length_a   1.000
_cell.length_b   1.000
_cell.length_c   1.000
_cell.angle_alpha   90.00
_cell.angle_beta   90.00
_cell.angle_gamma   90.00
#
_symmetry.space_group_name_H-M   'P 1'
#
loop_
_entity.id
_entity.type
_entity.pdbx_description
1 polymer ?
#
loop_
_entity_poly.entity_id
_entity_poly.type
_entity_poly.pdbx_seq_one_letter_code
_entity_poly.pdbx_strand_id
1 'polypeptide(L)'
;MAGVAMLAERPAAAKATVASLAATLLPPLLLLLLASVAPCQGCPPRCECAAQLRSVSCQRRRLSGVPEGIPTETRLLDLSRNRLRWVAPGELAPYPRLEELDLSENLIATLEPNAFASLQSLRVLRLRANQLKLVPMGAFAKLGNLTTLDLSENKIVILLDYTFQDLRSLRNLEVGDNDLVYISHKAFTGLLALEDLTIARCNLTSISGQTLSYLRNLVTLRLRYLSITALEDQNFRKLSALRGLEIDSWPYLEYISPLSFQGLNLSWLSITNTNITTVPSASFRNMVHLTTLNLSYNPIQTLEPWAFRELLRLKELHMVSTGLMAVEPHALAGLRQLRLLNLSANELVTLEEGSFHSVNSLETLRVDGNPLACDCRLLWILQRRRTLNFDGRAPVCAGPAEVRGTALSNFADSALFDYFTCQKPRIRNRKMQQVVAREGQPVSFLCRAEGEPAPAIVWISPQRRRIAPKSGPGSGGRVVVLPGGTLEIRYAQVTDSGTYICIASNAGGNDTYFATLTVRGGGGGIGGGLGGAPALDSALFANRSLYYSGEFNDTNFNGTRVFLKFTLDLTTILVSTAMGCITFLGVVLFCFLLLFVWSRGRGQRRNNFTVEYSFRKGDSGTSTGGQGGTRKFNMKMI
;
A
#
# COMPACT_ATOMS: atom_id res chain seq x y z
N MET A 1 -13.84 41.10 66.13
CA MET A 1 -13.90 40.25 67.35
C MET A 1 -13.02 39.05 67.07
N ALA A 2 -11.74 39.06 67.43
CA ALA A 2 -11.13 38.84 68.77
C ALA A 2 -10.80 37.34 69.03
N GLY A 3 -9.57 37.09 69.52
CA GLY A 3 -9.06 35.82 70.08
C GLY A 3 -8.19 34.99 69.13
N VAL A 4 -6.85 34.92 69.13
CA VAL A 4 -5.77 34.84 70.15
C VAL A 4 -5.54 33.43 70.74
N ALA A 5 -4.38 32.87 70.34
CA ALA A 5 -3.30 32.14 71.06
C ALA A 5 -3.55 30.94 72.00
N MET A 6 -2.69 29.91 71.87
CA MET A 6 -1.66 29.40 72.83
C MET A 6 -1.34 27.93 72.49
N LEU A 7 -0.10 27.53 72.16
CA LEU A 7 1.06 27.25 73.02
C LEU A 7 0.83 26.18 74.10
N ALA A 8 1.57 25.07 74.00
CA ALA A 8 1.95 24.23 75.13
C ALA A 8 3.30 23.54 74.86
N GLU A 9 4.10 23.44 75.91
CA GLU A 9 5.54 23.24 75.99
C GLU A 9 6.03 21.76 75.93
N ARG A 10 7.36 21.66 75.87
CA ARG A 10 8.24 20.48 76.00
C ARG A 10 8.09 19.74 77.34
N PRO A 11 8.78 18.59 77.50
CA PRO A 11 10.00 18.63 78.31
C PRO A 11 11.18 17.82 77.76
N ALA A 12 12.35 18.06 78.36
CA ALA A 12 13.67 17.53 78.04
C ALA A 12 14.23 16.64 79.18
N ALA A 13 15.17 15.74 78.87
CA ALA A 13 16.31 15.25 79.67
C ALA A 13 16.99 14.10 78.87
N ALA A 14 18.29 13.79 78.90
CA ALA A 14 19.36 14.06 79.84
C ALA A 14 20.75 14.05 79.16
N LYS A 15 21.72 14.67 79.85
CA LYS A 15 23.16 14.80 79.53
C LYS A 15 23.96 13.53 79.87
N ALA A 16 25.08 13.34 79.17
CA ALA A 16 26.30 12.78 79.75
C ALA A 16 27.53 13.50 79.17
N THR A 17 28.44 13.86 80.06
CA THR A 17 29.72 14.57 79.83
C THR A 17 30.89 13.63 80.17
N VAL A 18 32.04 13.77 79.51
CA VAL A 18 33.35 14.19 80.07
C VAL A 18 34.46 14.10 79.00
N ALA A 19 35.43 15.00 79.16
CA ALA A 19 36.52 15.50 78.32
C ALA A 19 37.64 14.53 77.91
N SER A 20 38.44 14.90 76.87
CA SER A 20 39.85 15.33 77.02
C SER A 20 40.53 15.60 75.67
N LEU A 21 41.53 16.49 75.70
CA LEU A 21 42.31 17.08 74.62
C LEU A 21 43.23 16.09 73.88
N ALA A 22 43.45 16.33 72.58
CA ALA A 22 44.78 16.24 71.95
C ALA A 22 44.78 17.00 70.61
N ALA A 23 45.60 18.05 70.54
CA ALA A 23 45.96 18.73 69.30
C ALA A 23 47.07 17.94 68.60
N THR A 24 46.87 17.56 67.33
CA THR A 24 47.99 17.24 66.42
C THR A 24 47.62 17.59 64.99
N LEU A 25 48.53 18.35 64.39
CA LEU A 25 48.59 18.89 63.04
C LEU A 25 48.42 17.82 61.94
N LEU A 26 47.64 18.14 60.90
CA LEU A 26 47.66 17.46 59.60
C LEU A 26 47.71 18.52 58.47
N PRO A 27 48.48 18.27 57.38
CA PRO A 27 49.01 19.30 56.48
C PRO A 27 47.99 19.80 55.43
N PRO A 28 48.24 20.97 54.81
CA PRO A 28 47.29 21.65 53.92
C PRO A 28 47.36 21.09 52.50
N LEU A 29 47.03 19.80 52.32
CA LEU A 29 46.92 19.21 50.98
C LEU A 29 45.51 18.70 50.64
N LEU A 30 44.55 18.79 51.57
CA LEU A 30 43.15 18.41 51.35
C LEU A 30 42.21 19.62 51.21
N LEU A 31 42.74 20.81 50.92
CA LEU A 31 41.94 21.99 50.55
C LEU A 31 42.02 22.34 49.06
N LEU A 32 42.84 21.61 48.27
CA LEU A 32 43.06 21.84 46.84
C LEU A 32 42.27 20.89 45.92
N LEU A 33 41.44 20.01 46.47
CA LEU A 33 40.59 19.08 45.70
C LEU A 33 39.08 19.38 45.79
N LEU A 34 38.69 20.49 46.43
CA LEU A 34 37.33 21.03 46.41
C LEU A 34 37.23 22.43 45.80
N ALA A 35 38.33 22.93 45.20
CA ALA A 35 38.39 24.23 44.53
C ALA A 35 38.58 24.06 43.00
N SER A 36 37.65 23.36 42.36
CA SER A 36 37.47 23.46 40.90
C SER A 36 35.98 23.51 40.54
N VAL A 37 35.23 24.34 41.26
CA VAL A 37 33.98 24.87 40.72
C VAL A 37 34.31 26.27 40.24
N ALA A 38 34.84 26.34 39.01
CA ALA A 38 34.90 27.61 38.30
C ALA A 38 33.49 28.22 38.32
N PRO A 39 33.33 29.52 38.62
CA PRO A 39 32.03 30.14 38.57
C PRO A 39 31.49 30.02 37.14
N CYS A 40 30.36 29.33 36.97
CA CYS A 40 29.61 29.30 35.72
C CYS A 40 29.12 30.71 35.35
N GLN A 41 29.99 31.54 34.79
CA GLN A 41 29.60 32.75 34.08
C GLN A 41 29.34 32.36 32.62
N GLY A 42 28.08 32.12 32.27
CA GLY A 42 27.73 31.87 30.87
C GLY A 42 26.50 31.00 30.66
N CYS A 43 25.78 30.56 31.69
CA CYS A 43 24.45 29.99 31.51
C CYS A 43 23.41 31.00 32.00
N PRO A 44 22.37 31.34 31.20
CA PRO A 44 21.32 32.23 31.65
C PRO A 44 20.62 31.65 32.89
N PRO A 45 20.26 32.46 33.89
CA PRO A 45 19.79 31.98 35.20
C PRO A 45 18.47 31.20 35.14
N ARG A 46 17.71 31.32 34.05
CA ARG A 46 16.45 30.61 33.82
C ARG A 46 16.60 29.43 32.86
N CYS A 47 17.78 29.15 32.35
CA CYS A 47 18.02 28.14 31.34
C CYS A 47 18.91 27.01 31.86
N GLU A 48 18.87 25.89 31.17
CA GLU A 48 19.68 24.71 31.44
C GLU A 48 20.73 24.61 30.33
N CYS A 49 22.01 24.58 30.72
CA CYS A 49 23.12 24.52 29.76
C CYS A 49 23.91 23.23 29.93
N ALA A 50 24.15 22.54 28.83
CA ALA A 50 25.00 21.36 28.75
C ALA A 50 26.27 21.70 27.96
N ALA A 51 27.35 22.08 28.67
CA ALA A 51 28.61 22.52 28.07
C ALA A 51 29.24 21.49 27.11
N GLN A 52 29.15 20.19 27.45
CA GLN A 52 29.67 19.09 26.63
C GLN A 52 28.99 19.00 25.26
N LEU A 53 27.68 19.27 25.23
CA LEU A 53 26.87 19.26 24.01
C LEU A 53 26.78 20.64 23.35
N ARG A 54 27.34 21.67 23.99
CA ARG A 54 27.19 23.08 23.60
C ARG A 54 25.71 23.42 23.37
N SER A 55 24.87 22.93 24.26
CA SER A 55 23.42 23.04 24.18
C SER A 55 22.90 23.93 25.30
N VAL A 56 21.95 24.80 24.96
CA VAL A 56 21.22 25.65 25.91
C VAL A 56 19.72 25.46 25.69
N SER A 57 19.00 25.03 26.72
CA SER A 57 17.55 24.92 26.70
C SER A 57 16.92 25.89 27.69
N CYS A 58 15.99 26.70 27.18
CA CYS A 58 15.23 27.69 27.92
C CYS A 58 13.72 27.42 27.79
N GLN A 59 13.32 26.15 27.73
CA GLN A 59 11.92 25.79 27.51
C GLN A 59 11.00 26.21 28.68
N ARG A 60 9.79 26.70 28.38
CA ARG A 60 8.75 27.06 29.37
C ARG A 60 9.16 28.14 30.39
N ARG A 61 10.04 29.07 30.02
CA ARG A 61 10.57 30.11 30.92
C ARG A 61 9.85 31.46 30.80
N ARG A 62 8.78 31.52 30.00
CA ARG A 62 7.95 32.73 29.75
C ARG A 62 8.78 33.91 29.25
N LEU A 63 9.84 33.63 28.49
CA LEU A 63 10.72 34.65 27.92
C LEU A 63 9.97 35.47 26.86
N SER A 64 10.23 36.77 26.80
CA SER A 64 9.67 37.68 25.78
C SER A 64 10.65 38.01 24.64
N GLY A 65 11.92 37.65 24.80
CA GLY A 65 13.01 37.85 23.85
C GLY A 65 14.15 36.86 24.14
N VAL A 66 15.25 36.94 23.38
CA VAL A 66 16.41 36.07 23.61
C VAL A 66 17.11 36.50 24.92
N PRO A 67 17.35 35.58 25.87
CA PRO A 67 17.96 35.94 27.15
C PRO A 67 19.45 36.26 27.00
N GLU A 68 19.94 37.20 27.80
CA GLU A 68 21.37 37.50 27.89
C GLU A 68 22.14 36.37 28.59
N GLY A 69 23.45 36.28 28.31
CA GLY A 69 24.35 35.34 28.97
C GLY A 69 24.33 33.93 28.39
N ILE A 70 23.90 33.73 27.15
CA ILE A 70 24.10 32.47 26.39
C ILE A 70 25.57 32.37 25.95
N PRO A 71 26.23 31.20 26.02
CA PRO A 71 27.60 31.04 25.53
C PRO A 71 27.70 31.23 24.01
N THR A 72 28.71 31.95 23.52
CA THR A 72 28.93 32.21 22.08
C THR A 72 29.25 30.96 21.25
N GLU A 73 29.75 29.90 21.91
CA GLU A 73 30.08 28.61 21.34
C GLU A 73 28.90 27.64 21.23
N THR A 74 27.70 28.07 21.65
CA THR A 74 26.46 27.28 21.59
C THR A 74 26.19 26.81 20.16
N ARG A 75 25.84 25.53 20.04
CA ARG A 75 25.44 24.86 18.78
C ARG A 75 23.96 24.56 18.72
N LEU A 76 23.35 24.24 19.85
CA LEU A 76 21.94 23.87 19.96
C LEU A 76 21.26 24.86 20.91
N LEU A 77 20.32 25.65 20.42
CA LEU A 77 19.58 26.61 21.24
C LEU A 77 18.08 26.32 21.15
N ASP A 78 17.50 25.93 22.29
CA ASP A 78 16.07 25.68 22.43
C ASP A 78 15.43 26.80 23.23
N LEU A 79 14.64 27.63 22.54
CA LEU A 79 13.81 28.70 23.10
C LEU A 79 12.31 28.36 22.97
N SER A 80 11.97 27.08 22.81
CA SER A 80 10.60 26.64 22.60
C SER A 80 9.70 26.91 23.81
N ARG A 81 8.38 26.97 23.59
CA ARG A 81 7.36 27.14 24.65
C ARG A 81 7.56 28.40 25.48
N ASN A 82 7.86 29.53 24.84
CA ASN A 82 8.02 30.83 25.49
C ASN A 82 6.95 31.81 24.97
N ARG A 83 7.23 33.12 25.05
CA ARG A 83 6.32 34.20 24.66
C ARG A 83 7.01 35.18 23.72
N LEU A 84 7.99 34.73 22.93
CA LEU A 84 8.69 35.56 21.96
C LEU A 84 7.71 36.01 20.87
N ARG A 85 7.72 37.30 20.53
CA ARG A 85 6.81 37.89 19.53
C ARG A 85 7.47 38.20 18.18
N TRP A 86 8.79 38.36 18.18
CA TRP A 86 9.65 38.54 17.01
C TRP A 86 11.07 38.13 17.37
N VAL A 87 11.94 38.05 16.37
CA VAL A 87 13.40 37.94 16.53
C VAL A 87 14.00 39.11 15.77
N ALA A 88 14.71 40.01 16.46
CA ALA A 88 15.23 41.21 15.83
C ALA A 88 16.48 40.88 14.98
N PRO A 89 16.69 41.57 13.85
CA PRO A 89 17.92 41.48 13.07
C PRO A 89 19.15 41.76 13.94
N GLY A 90 20.08 40.81 13.97
CA GLY A 90 21.30 40.91 14.76
C GLY A 90 21.20 40.41 16.20
N GLU A 91 20.00 40.10 16.72
CA GLU A 91 19.82 39.57 18.09
C GLU A 91 20.55 38.23 18.29
N LEU A 92 20.64 37.42 17.23
CA LEU A 92 21.35 36.14 17.20
C LEU A 92 22.75 36.23 16.56
N ALA A 93 23.25 37.43 16.26
CA ALA A 93 24.60 37.63 15.70
C ALA A 93 25.74 37.10 16.59
N PRO A 94 25.65 37.15 17.94
CA PRO A 94 26.70 36.62 18.82
C PRO A 94 26.90 35.09 18.74
N TYR A 95 26.00 34.34 18.08
CA TYR A 95 25.99 32.87 18.07
C TYR A 95 26.19 32.27 16.66
N PRO A 96 27.28 32.58 15.94
CA PRO A 96 27.47 32.17 14.54
C PRO A 96 27.68 30.66 14.32
N ARG A 97 27.91 29.91 15.42
CA ARG A 97 28.12 28.45 15.42
C ARG A 97 26.85 27.64 15.66
N LEU A 98 25.69 28.29 15.77
CA LEU A 98 24.42 27.58 15.92
C LEU A 98 24.18 26.67 14.72
N GLU A 99 23.91 25.40 15.02
CA GLU A 99 23.53 24.35 14.09
C GLU A 99 22.02 24.05 14.19
N GLU A 100 21.43 24.21 15.37
CA GLU A 100 19.99 24.01 15.61
C GLU A 100 19.42 25.13 16.46
N LEU A 101 18.31 25.70 15.98
CA LEU A 101 17.54 26.73 16.67
C LEU A 101 16.08 26.32 16.71
N ASP A 102 15.57 26.12 17.93
CA ASP A 102 14.17 25.82 18.17
C ASP A 102 13.44 27.02 18.76
N LEU A 103 12.49 27.57 17.99
CA LEU A 103 11.63 28.69 18.35
C LEU A 103 10.15 28.25 18.39
N SER A 104 9.88 26.94 18.47
CA SER A 104 8.52 26.41 18.41
C SER A 104 7.67 26.78 19.62
N GLU A 105 6.34 26.76 19.44
CA GLU A 105 5.37 27.07 20.51
C GLU A 105 5.62 28.46 21.15
N ASN A 106 5.85 29.49 20.32
CA ASN A 106 6.00 30.88 20.72
C ASN A 106 4.85 31.75 20.17
N LEU A 107 5.00 33.08 20.21
CA LEU A 107 4.00 34.04 19.73
C LEU A 107 4.53 34.85 18.54
N ILE A 108 5.47 34.29 17.76
CA ILE A 108 6.14 35.01 16.68
C ILE A 108 5.14 35.27 15.56
N ALA A 109 4.85 36.55 15.29
CA ALA A 109 3.84 36.94 14.30
C ALA A 109 4.46 37.38 12.95
N THR A 110 5.68 37.88 12.98
CA THR A 110 6.40 38.41 11.81
C THR A 110 7.86 37.98 11.85
N LEU A 111 8.42 37.63 10.69
CA LEU A 111 9.85 37.43 10.51
C LEU A 111 10.42 38.65 9.79
N GLU A 112 11.36 39.36 10.41
CA GLU A 112 12.05 40.46 9.73
C GLU A 112 13.07 39.90 8.72
N PRO A 113 13.21 40.53 7.54
CA PRO A 113 14.25 40.14 6.59
C PRO A 113 15.64 40.16 7.23
N ASN A 114 16.46 39.16 6.93
CA ASN A 114 17.79 38.98 7.50
C ASN A 114 17.86 38.74 9.03
N ALA A 115 16.75 38.45 9.72
CA ALA A 115 16.76 38.14 11.16
C ALA A 115 17.75 37.02 11.53
N PHE A 116 17.90 36.03 10.65
CA PHE A 116 18.78 34.87 10.83
C PHE A 116 20.07 34.93 9.99
N ALA A 117 20.36 36.05 9.32
CA ALA A 117 21.42 36.11 8.30
C ALA A 117 22.85 35.85 8.84
N SER A 118 23.07 35.99 10.14
CA SER A 118 24.34 35.66 10.81
C SER A 118 24.55 34.16 11.04
N LEU A 119 23.49 33.34 10.97
CA LEU A 119 23.49 31.93 11.36
C LEU A 119 23.84 31.00 10.19
N GLN A 120 25.00 31.22 9.57
CA GLN A 120 25.41 30.48 8.37
C GLN A 120 25.72 28.99 8.63
N SER A 121 25.95 28.60 9.89
CA SER A 121 26.15 27.20 10.30
C SER A 121 24.83 26.45 10.55
N LEU A 122 23.69 27.16 10.53
CA LEU A 122 22.41 26.61 10.93
C LEU A 122 21.95 25.54 9.95
N ARG A 123 21.54 24.40 10.50
CA ARG A 123 21.04 23.22 9.78
C ARG A 123 19.57 22.98 10.06
N VAL A 124 19.13 23.25 11.29
CA VAL A 124 17.74 23.01 11.71
C VAL A 124 17.16 24.29 12.28
N LEU A 125 16.03 24.73 11.73
CA LEU A 125 15.24 25.85 12.23
C LEU A 125 13.81 25.38 12.42
N ARG A 126 13.32 25.41 13.66
CA ARG A 126 11.91 25.10 13.97
C ARG A 126 11.16 26.35 14.39
N LEU A 127 10.07 26.62 13.67
CA LEU A 127 9.15 27.74 13.91
C LEU A 127 7.71 27.23 14.07
N ARG A 128 7.52 25.93 14.33
CA ARG A 128 6.22 25.30 14.53
C ARG A 128 5.40 25.98 15.65
N ALA A 129 4.07 26.02 15.51
CA ALA A 129 3.18 26.53 16.56
C ALA A 129 3.48 28.00 16.93
N ASN A 130 3.54 28.87 15.92
CA ASN A 130 3.69 30.31 16.06
C ASN A 130 2.49 31.05 15.43
N GLN A 131 2.58 32.36 15.25
CA GLN A 131 1.49 33.21 14.73
C GLN A 131 1.83 33.82 13.36
N LEU A 132 2.73 33.19 12.60
CA LEU A 132 3.22 33.75 11.33
C LEU A 132 2.08 33.79 10.30
N LYS A 133 1.76 34.99 9.80
CA LYS A 133 0.74 35.18 8.75
C LYS A 133 1.32 35.13 7.33
N LEU A 134 2.59 35.49 7.20
CA LEU A 134 3.33 35.52 5.94
C LEU A 134 4.80 35.27 6.22
N VAL A 135 5.49 34.71 5.23
CA VAL A 135 6.96 34.59 5.22
C VAL A 135 7.47 35.58 4.17
N PRO A 136 8.07 36.71 4.57
CA PRO A 136 8.52 37.70 3.59
C PRO A 136 9.75 37.19 2.85
N MET A 137 9.93 37.68 1.62
CA MET A 137 11.15 37.42 0.85
C MET A 137 12.37 37.88 1.67
N GLY A 138 13.41 37.03 1.72
CA GLY A 138 14.62 37.30 2.49
C GLY A 138 14.53 37.03 4.01
N ALA A 139 13.40 36.53 4.52
CA ALA A 139 13.31 36.07 5.92
C ALA A 139 14.37 35.01 6.25
N PHE A 140 14.71 34.15 5.29
CA PHE A 140 15.72 33.11 5.40
C PHE A 140 17.01 33.40 4.62
N ALA A 141 17.29 34.68 4.35
CA ALA A 141 18.47 35.08 3.59
C ALA A 141 19.75 34.53 4.23
N LYS A 142 20.68 34.08 3.37
CA LYS A 142 21.99 33.52 3.74
C LYS A 142 21.99 32.20 4.52
N LEU A 143 20.84 31.57 4.76
CA LEU A 143 20.75 30.26 5.40
C LEU A 143 21.02 29.09 4.42
N GLY A 144 22.14 29.17 3.69
CA GLY A 144 22.48 28.22 2.62
C GLY A 144 22.78 26.79 3.10
N ASN A 145 23.11 26.60 4.38
CA ASN A 145 23.38 25.29 4.99
C ASN A 145 22.17 24.66 5.69
N LEU A 146 21.02 25.36 5.70
CA LEU A 146 19.82 24.87 6.36
C LEU A 146 19.32 23.61 5.65
N THR A 147 19.13 22.53 6.39
CA THR A 147 18.66 21.23 5.89
C THR A 147 17.21 20.95 6.29
N THR A 148 16.75 21.51 7.41
CA THR A 148 15.40 21.28 7.93
C THR A 148 14.76 22.59 8.36
N LEU A 149 13.55 22.83 7.85
CA LEU A 149 12.72 23.98 8.19
C LEU A 149 11.31 23.50 8.49
N ASP A 150 10.82 23.81 9.68
CA ASP A 150 9.45 23.51 10.12
C ASP A 150 8.67 24.81 10.35
N LEU A 151 7.64 25.03 9.52
CA LEU A 151 6.72 26.15 9.57
C LEU A 151 5.28 25.71 9.89
N SER A 152 5.10 24.48 10.40
CA SER A 152 3.79 23.94 10.71
C SER A 152 3.07 24.69 11.85
N GLU A 153 1.75 24.54 11.97
CA GLU A 153 0.94 25.13 13.04
C GLU A 153 1.11 26.66 13.14
N ASN A 154 1.11 27.35 12.00
CA ASN A 154 1.17 28.81 11.92
C ASN A 154 -0.15 29.37 11.35
N LYS A 155 -0.15 30.62 10.89
CA LYS A 155 -1.31 31.32 10.31
C LYS A 155 -1.05 31.78 8.87
N ILE A 156 -0.16 31.08 8.17
CA ILE A 156 0.31 31.46 6.84
C ILE A 156 -0.83 31.28 5.84
N VAL A 157 -1.23 32.37 5.19
CA VAL A 157 -2.36 32.35 4.24
C VAL A 157 -1.93 32.07 2.81
N ILE A 158 -0.75 32.57 2.42
CA ILE A 158 -0.20 32.46 1.07
C ILE A 158 1.30 32.21 1.10
N LEU A 159 1.79 31.41 0.15
CA LEU A 159 3.22 31.32 -0.16
C LEU A 159 3.50 32.05 -1.47
N LEU A 160 4.29 33.12 -1.38
CA LEU A 160 4.64 33.99 -2.50
C LEU A 160 5.79 33.40 -3.33
N ASP A 161 5.98 33.92 -4.53
CA ASP A 161 7.11 33.57 -5.38
C ASP A 161 8.44 33.76 -4.64
N TYR A 162 9.39 32.84 -4.86
CA TYR A 162 10.76 32.95 -4.34
C TYR A 162 10.91 32.97 -2.81
N THR A 163 9.84 32.65 -2.05
CA THR A 163 9.84 32.62 -0.57
C THR A 163 11.02 31.83 0.02
N PHE A 164 11.43 30.73 -0.63
CA PHE A 164 12.50 29.83 -0.17
C PHE A 164 13.77 29.86 -1.05
N GLN A 165 13.98 30.90 -1.85
CA GLN A 165 15.02 30.93 -2.90
C GLN A 165 16.46 30.68 -2.40
N ASP A 166 16.78 31.12 -1.18
CA ASP A 166 18.13 31.02 -0.60
C ASP A 166 18.42 29.67 0.06
N LEU A 167 17.39 28.84 0.28
CA LEU A 167 17.47 27.58 1.02
C LEU A 167 17.94 26.41 0.13
N ARG A 168 19.10 26.56 -0.50
CA ARG A 168 19.58 25.64 -1.55
C ARG A 168 19.92 24.24 -1.05
N SER A 169 20.28 24.09 0.23
CA SER A 169 20.61 22.81 0.87
C SER A 169 19.46 22.19 1.66
N LEU A 170 18.28 22.80 1.61
CA LEU A 170 17.12 22.33 2.36
C LEU A 170 16.68 20.97 1.83
N ARG A 171 16.56 20.00 2.74
CA ARG A 171 16.18 18.61 2.44
C ARG A 171 14.76 18.32 2.90
N ASN A 172 14.38 18.83 4.07
CA ASN A 172 13.07 18.60 4.66
C ASN A 172 12.36 19.94 4.92
N LEU A 173 11.17 20.09 4.32
CA LEU A 173 10.30 21.24 4.51
C LEU A 173 8.92 20.77 4.96
N GLU A 174 8.48 21.27 6.12
CA GLU A 174 7.15 21.02 6.65
C GLU A 174 6.33 22.31 6.67
N VAL A 175 5.23 22.32 5.93
CA VAL A 175 4.23 23.39 5.89
C VAL A 175 2.87 22.75 6.20
N GLY A 176 2.58 22.59 7.48
CA GLY A 176 1.35 21.95 7.97
C GLY A 176 0.48 22.91 8.80
N ASP A 177 -0.80 22.64 8.99
CA ASP A 177 -1.64 23.31 10.00
C ASP A 177 -1.60 24.85 9.90
N ASN A 178 -1.74 25.36 8.67
CA ASN A 178 -1.73 26.78 8.36
C ASN A 178 -3.06 27.17 7.71
N ASP A 179 -3.37 28.46 7.66
CA ASP A 179 -4.55 28.97 6.96
C ASP A 179 -4.30 29.09 5.44
N LEU A 180 -3.49 28.20 4.87
CA LEU A 180 -2.92 28.31 3.54
C LEU A 180 -4.01 28.04 2.48
N VAL A 181 -4.33 29.06 1.69
CA VAL A 181 -5.34 29.01 0.62
C VAL A 181 -4.68 28.94 -0.77
N TYR A 182 -3.47 29.50 -0.92
CA TYR A 182 -2.81 29.61 -2.21
C TYR A 182 -1.29 29.45 -2.12
N ILE A 183 -0.72 28.67 -3.04
CA ILE A 183 0.73 28.55 -3.24
C ILE A 183 1.06 29.05 -4.64
N SER A 184 1.84 30.12 -4.71
CA SER A 184 2.27 30.68 -5.98
C SER A 184 3.16 29.71 -6.77
N HIS A 185 3.11 29.80 -8.09
CA HIS A 185 3.79 28.85 -8.98
C HIS A 185 5.30 28.80 -8.79
N LYS A 186 5.95 29.88 -8.35
CA LYS A 186 7.40 29.91 -8.11
C LYS A 186 7.76 29.89 -6.64
N ALA A 187 6.83 29.57 -5.74
CA ALA A 187 7.08 29.58 -4.29
C ALA A 187 8.23 28.65 -3.88
N PHE A 188 8.34 27.47 -4.50
CA PHE A 188 9.39 26.49 -4.23
C PHE A 188 10.66 26.64 -5.11
N THR A 189 10.78 27.75 -5.84
CA THR A 189 12.01 28.01 -6.61
C THR A 189 13.21 28.17 -5.68
N GLY A 190 14.33 27.52 -6.00
CA GLY A 190 15.57 27.57 -5.22
C GLY A 190 15.79 26.38 -4.28
N LEU A 191 14.75 25.58 -4.02
CA LEU A 191 14.80 24.35 -3.23
C LEU A 191 15.42 23.17 -4.02
N LEU A 192 16.69 23.30 -4.38
CA LEU A 192 17.37 22.37 -5.29
C LEU A 192 17.71 21.02 -4.65
N ALA A 193 17.86 20.97 -3.33
CA ALA A 193 18.21 19.75 -2.58
C ALA A 193 17.03 19.12 -1.83
N LEU A 194 15.80 19.60 -2.05
CA LEU A 194 14.64 19.14 -1.27
C LEU A 194 14.31 17.69 -1.61
N GLU A 195 14.27 16.86 -0.58
CA GLU A 195 14.03 15.42 -0.65
C GLU A 195 12.66 15.06 -0.07
N ASP A 196 12.24 15.75 1.00
CA ASP A 196 10.99 15.51 1.71
C ASP A 196 10.16 16.80 1.82
N LEU A 197 8.92 16.75 1.34
CA LEU A 197 7.95 17.84 1.45
C LEU A 197 6.66 17.31 2.08
N THR A 198 6.24 17.94 3.17
CA THR A 198 4.94 17.68 3.80
C THR A 198 4.07 18.94 3.74
N ILE A 199 2.90 18.82 3.11
CA ILE A 199 1.85 19.84 3.12
C ILE A 199 0.64 19.23 3.83
N ALA A 200 0.23 19.81 4.96
CA ALA A 200 -0.82 19.24 5.80
C ALA A 200 -1.82 20.28 6.28
N ARG A 201 -3.10 19.92 6.41
CA ARG A 201 -4.14 20.78 7.03
C ARG A 201 -4.16 22.21 6.46
N CYS A 202 -4.23 22.29 5.13
CA CYS A 202 -4.33 23.54 4.38
C CYS A 202 -5.67 23.57 3.64
N ASN A 203 -6.24 24.75 3.45
CA ASN A 203 -7.48 24.93 2.70
C ASN A 203 -7.19 25.12 1.19
N LEU A 204 -6.36 24.25 0.63
CA LEU A 204 -6.01 24.25 -0.79
C LEU A 204 -7.14 23.64 -1.60
N THR A 205 -7.58 24.34 -2.64
CA THR A 205 -8.59 23.85 -3.58
C THR A 205 -7.99 22.96 -4.67
N SER A 206 -6.71 23.14 -5.00
CA SER A 206 -5.99 22.31 -5.98
C SER A 206 -4.48 22.31 -5.75
N ILE A 207 -3.78 21.33 -6.33
CA ILE A 207 -2.32 21.27 -6.37
C ILE A 207 -1.87 21.45 -7.81
N SER A 208 -1.19 22.57 -8.07
CA SER A 208 -0.65 22.83 -9.40
C SER A 208 0.63 22.03 -9.63
N GLY A 209 0.64 21.22 -10.70
CA GLY A 209 1.86 20.55 -11.14
C GLY A 209 2.99 21.52 -11.52
N GLN A 210 2.66 22.75 -11.90
CA GLN A 210 3.66 23.78 -12.18
C GLN A 210 4.44 24.14 -10.92
N THR A 211 3.76 24.30 -9.79
CA THR A 211 4.35 24.64 -8.49
C THR A 211 5.32 23.56 -8.01
N LEU A 212 4.94 22.28 -8.14
CA LEU A 212 5.78 21.16 -7.72
C LEU A 212 6.92 20.85 -8.72
N SER A 213 6.78 21.24 -9.99
CA SER A 213 7.74 20.88 -11.05
C SER A 213 9.18 21.39 -10.85
N TYR A 214 9.38 22.35 -9.94
CA TYR A 214 10.69 22.87 -9.56
C TYR A 214 11.48 21.90 -8.64
N LEU A 215 10.78 21.00 -7.94
CA LEU A 215 11.32 20.08 -6.94
C LEU A 215 11.85 18.79 -7.58
N ARG A 216 12.90 18.90 -8.41
CA ARG A 216 13.39 17.79 -9.24
C ARG A 216 14.02 16.63 -8.46
N ASN A 217 14.50 16.90 -7.25
CA ASN A 217 15.15 15.92 -6.38
C ASN A 217 14.21 15.39 -5.27
N LEU A 218 12.92 15.75 -5.31
CA LEU A 218 11.96 15.32 -4.32
C LEU A 218 11.80 13.80 -4.35
N VAL A 219 12.01 13.17 -3.20
CA VAL A 219 11.93 11.72 -3.01
C VAL A 219 10.58 11.34 -2.39
N THR A 220 10.13 12.12 -1.41
CA THR A 220 8.87 11.89 -0.71
C THR A 220 7.99 13.13 -0.74
N LEU A 221 6.73 12.95 -1.13
CA LEU A 221 5.69 13.97 -1.05
C LEU A 221 4.56 13.46 -0.16
N ARG A 222 4.24 14.20 0.90
CA ARG A 222 3.11 13.91 1.78
C ARG A 222 2.10 15.04 1.74
N LEU A 223 0.86 14.70 1.41
CA LEU A 223 -0.24 15.63 1.30
C LEU A 223 -1.37 15.17 2.22
N ARG A 224 -1.53 15.82 3.36
CA ARG A 224 -2.41 15.35 4.44
C ARG A 224 -3.53 16.34 4.72
N TYR A 225 -4.72 15.86 5.05
CA TYR A 225 -5.83 16.71 5.51
C TYR A 225 -6.12 17.91 4.58
N LEU A 226 -6.28 17.65 3.27
CA LEU A 226 -6.62 18.68 2.28
C LEU A 226 -8.05 18.50 1.79
N SER A 227 -8.65 19.58 1.30
CA SER A 227 -10.03 19.62 0.81
C SER A 227 -10.14 19.53 -0.71
N ILE A 228 -9.23 18.79 -1.35
CA ILE A 228 -9.19 18.61 -2.81
C ILE A 228 -10.17 17.52 -3.22
N THR A 229 -10.96 17.78 -4.25
CA THR A 229 -12.06 16.90 -4.69
C THR A 229 -11.66 15.90 -5.77
N ALA A 230 -10.64 16.21 -6.56
CA ALA A 230 -10.16 15.37 -7.65
C ALA A 230 -8.64 15.50 -7.84
N LEU A 231 -8.00 14.40 -8.25
CA LEU A 231 -6.67 14.42 -8.84
C LEU A 231 -6.82 14.49 -10.36
N GLU A 232 -6.38 15.62 -10.92
CA GLU A 232 -6.36 15.91 -12.34
C GLU A 232 -5.09 15.36 -13.01
N ASP A 233 -5.02 15.52 -14.32
CA ASP A 233 -3.83 15.20 -15.09
C ASP A 233 -2.69 16.14 -14.69
N GLN A 234 -1.46 15.62 -14.70
CA GLN A 234 -0.24 16.43 -14.52
C GLN A 234 -0.06 17.10 -13.14
N ASN A 235 -0.87 16.82 -12.11
CA ASN A 235 -0.65 17.38 -10.76
C ASN A 235 0.77 17.10 -10.22
N PHE A 236 1.42 16.02 -10.67
CA PHE A 236 2.75 15.59 -10.22
C PHE A 236 3.83 15.63 -11.33
N ARG A 237 3.67 16.53 -12.32
CA ARG A 237 4.57 16.61 -13.47
C ARG A 237 6.02 16.93 -13.09
N LYS A 238 6.98 16.31 -13.79
CA LYS A 238 8.45 16.51 -13.65
C LYS A 238 9.05 16.06 -12.31
N LEU A 239 8.32 15.33 -11.47
CA LEU A 239 8.81 14.74 -10.23
C LEU A 239 9.45 13.36 -10.49
N SER A 240 10.49 13.30 -11.33
CA SER A 240 11.10 12.03 -11.77
C SER A 240 11.89 11.30 -10.67
N ALA A 241 12.39 12.02 -9.67
CA ALA A 241 13.06 11.46 -8.51
C ALA A 241 12.09 10.88 -7.47
N LEU A 242 10.78 11.16 -7.57
CA LEU A 242 9.80 10.79 -6.56
C LEU A 242 9.72 9.27 -6.44
N ARG A 243 9.79 8.78 -5.21
CA ARG A 243 9.72 7.36 -4.83
C ARG A 243 8.56 7.07 -3.88
N GLY A 244 8.11 8.07 -3.12
CA GLY A 244 7.04 7.95 -2.16
C GLY A 244 5.98 9.04 -2.34
N LEU A 245 4.71 8.64 -2.42
CA LEU A 245 3.58 9.57 -2.42
C LEU A 245 2.55 9.14 -1.39
N GLU A 246 2.25 10.05 -0.48
CA GLU A 246 1.19 9.89 0.53
C GLU A 246 0.11 10.94 0.30
N ILE A 247 -1.11 10.46 0.12
CA ILE A 247 -2.35 11.24 0.09
C ILE A 247 -3.20 10.69 1.23
N ASP A 248 -3.34 11.47 2.29
CA ASP A 248 -4.06 11.02 3.48
C ASP A 248 -5.10 12.04 3.93
N SER A 249 -6.27 11.55 4.33
CA SER A 249 -7.34 12.36 4.92
C SER A 249 -7.86 13.44 3.97
N TRP A 250 -8.23 13.05 2.74
CA TRP A 250 -8.89 13.94 1.77
C TRP A 250 -10.36 13.53 1.64
N PRO A 251 -11.24 14.03 2.52
CA PRO A 251 -12.60 13.49 2.66
C PRO A 251 -13.49 13.71 1.43
N TYR A 252 -13.12 14.64 0.54
CA TYR A 252 -13.87 14.94 -0.67
C TYR A 252 -13.27 14.35 -1.95
N LEU A 253 -12.13 13.65 -1.85
CA LEU A 253 -11.49 13.06 -3.01
C LEU A 253 -12.26 11.82 -3.48
N GLU A 254 -12.96 11.96 -4.60
CA GLU A 254 -13.78 10.90 -5.20
C GLU A 254 -13.22 10.39 -6.52
N TYR A 255 -12.46 11.24 -7.23
CA TYR A 255 -12.00 10.95 -8.59
C TYR A 255 -10.47 11.09 -8.71
N ILE A 256 -9.86 10.09 -9.34
CA ILE A 256 -8.44 10.08 -9.71
C ILE A 256 -8.34 9.84 -11.21
N SER A 257 -7.77 10.81 -11.93
CA SER A 257 -7.62 10.69 -13.37
C SER A 257 -6.63 9.58 -13.77
N PRO A 258 -6.86 8.85 -14.88
CA PRO A 258 -5.93 7.83 -15.38
C PRO A 258 -4.50 8.32 -15.65
N LEU A 259 -4.29 9.61 -15.85
CA LEU A 259 -2.96 10.19 -16.13
C LEU A 259 -2.39 10.98 -14.95
N SER A 260 -3.03 10.96 -13.78
CA SER A 260 -2.56 11.71 -12.60
C SER A 260 -1.15 11.31 -12.17
N PHE A 261 -0.80 10.03 -12.27
CA PHE A 261 0.52 9.50 -11.88
C PHE A 261 1.48 9.32 -13.07
N GLN A 262 1.14 9.84 -14.24
CA GLN A 262 1.95 9.65 -15.44
C GLN A 262 3.36 10.26 -15.27
N GLY A 263 4.39 9.46 -15.57
CA GLY A 263 5.79 9.88 -15.48
C GLY A 263 6.40 9.75 -14.07
N LEU A 264 5.63 9.33 -13.08
CA LEU A 264 6.15 8.97 -11.76
C LEU A 264 6.72 7.55 -11.77
N ASN A 265 7.76 7.34 -10.96
CA ASN A 265 8.36 6.02 -10.75
C ASN A 265 8.40 5.69 -9.26
N LEU A 266 7.20 5.49 -8.69
CA LEU A 266 7.02 5.29 -7.25
C LEU A 266 7.44 3.88 -6.82
N SER A 267 8.02 3.82 -5.63
CA SER A 267 8.27 2.59 -4.87
C SER A 267 7.12 2.28 -3.91
N TRP A 268 6.50 3.31 -3.34
CA TRP A 268 5.32 3.16 -2.51
C TRP A 268 4.31 4.27 -2.77
N LEU A 269 3.03 3.92 -2.64
CA LEU A 269 1.88 4.80 -2.81
C LEU A 269 0.90 4.53 -1.69
N SER A 270 0.50 5.58 -0.97
CA SER A 270 -0.53 5.51 0.05
C SER A 270 -1.62 6.53 -0.29
N ILE A 271 -2.84 6.04 -0.47
CA ILE A 271 -4.05 6.86 -0.64
C ILE A 271 -5.04 6.37 0.41
N THR A 272 -5.13 7.08 1.54
CA THR A 272 -5.87 6.63 2.72
C THR A 272 -6.83 7.70 3.22
N ASN A 273 -7.92 7.28 3.86
CA ASN A 273 -8.94 8.19 4.41
C ASN A 273 -9.48 9.14 3.33
N THR A 274 -9.91 8.60 2.19
CA THR A 274 -10.53 9.36 1.08
C THR A 274 -11.89 8.77 0.71
N ASN A 275 -12.59 9.37 -0.25
CA ASN A 275 -13.92 8.93 -0.68
C ASN A 275 -13.90 8.13 -2.00
N ILE A 276 -12.76 7.55 -2.37
CA ILE A 276 -12.68 6.69 -3.57
C ILE A 276 -13.43 5.37 -3.34
N THR A 277 -14.38 5.07 -4.23
CA THR A 277 -15.26 3.89 -4.12
C THR A 277 -14.75 2.68 -4.91
N THR A 278 -13.77 2.89 -5.79
CA THR A 278 -13.19 1.84 -6.64
C THR A 278 -11.67 1.99 -6.70
N VAL A 279 -10.98 0.89 -6.98
CA VAL A 279 -9.52 0.91 -7.21
C VAL A 279 -9.25 1.64 -8.54
N PRO A 280 -8.42 2.70 -8.56
CA PRO A 280 -8.14 3.48 -9.76
C PRO A 280 -7.14 2.76 -10.69
N SER A 281 -7.49 1.58 -11.18
CA SER A 281 -6.62 0.66 -11.93
C SER A 281 -5.96 1.30 -13.16
N ALA A 282 -6.70 2.18 -13.86
CA ALA A 282 -6.19 2.91 -15.01
C ALA A 282 -5.06 3.90 -14.66
N SER A 283 -5.07 4.46 -13.44
CA SER A 283 -4.03 5.39 -12.97
C SER A 283 -2.71 4.71 -12.64
N PHE A 284 -2.73 3.39 -12.39
CA PHE A 284 -1.55 2.59 -12.08
C PHE A 284 -0.74 2.17 -13.31
N ARG A 285 -1.15 2.61 -14.50
CA ARG A 285 -0.48 2.27 -15.75
C ARG A 285 0.99 2.70 -15.70
N ASN A 286 1.89 1.75 -15.95
CA ASN A 286 3.35 1.91 -15.92
C ASN A 286 3.99 2.08 -14.52
N MET A 287 3.26 1.89 -13.42
CA MET A 287 3.83 1.86 -12.06
C MET A 287 4.54 0.53 -11.74
N VAL A 288 5.42 0.09 -12.64
CA VAL A 288 6.04 -1.24 -12.63
C VAL A 288 7.03 -1.47 -11.48
N HIS A 289 7.46 -0.41 -10.82
CA HIS A 289 8.41 -0.46 -9.69
C HIS A 289 7.73 -0.39 -8.32
N LEU A 290 6.41 -0.20 -8.28
CA LEU A 290 5.67 -0.08 -7.02
C LEU A 290 5.74 -1.40 -6.24
N THR A 291 6.22 -1.34 -5.00
CA THR A 291 6.34 -2.49 -4.10
C THR A 291 5.29 -2.47 -2.99
N THR A 292 4.86 -1.28 -2.55
CA THR A 292 3.90 -1.13 -1.46
C THR A 292 2.75 -0.22 -1.90
N LEU A 293 1.52 -0.72 -1.76
CA LEU A 293 0.30 0.03 -2.04
C LEU A 293 -0.61 -0.01 -0.82
N ASN A 294 -1.04 1.15 -0.36
CA ASN A 294 -1.99 1.29 0.72
C ASN A 294 -3.22 2.07 0.25
N LEU A 295 -4.37 1.40 0.25
CA LEU A 295 -5.69 1.94 -0.06
C LEU A 295 -6.65 1.79 1.13
N SER A 296 -6.12 1.71 2.36
CA SER A 296 -6.92 1.54 3.57
C SER A 296 -7.83 2.75 3.83
N TYR A 297 -8.95 2.52 4.53
CA TYR A 297 -9.90 3.57 4.91
C TYR A 297 -10.50 4.34 3.73
N ASN A 298 -10.73 3.67 2.61
CA ASN A 298 -11.51 4.18 1.48
C ASN A 298 -12.75 3.31 1.28
N PRO A 299 -13.91 3.84 0.88
CA PRO A 299 -15.16 3.07 0.75
C PRO A 299 -15.19 2.12 -0.47
N ILE A 300 -14.18 1.25 -0.61
CA ILE A 300 -14.04 0.27 -1.68
C ILE A 300 -14.73 -1.04 -1.27
N GLN A 301 -15.94 -1.24 -1.81
CA GLN A 301 -16.82 -2.37 -1.46
C GLN A 301 -16.54 -3.67 -2.23
N THR A 302 -16.01 -3.56 -3.45
CA THR A 302 -15.73 -4.70 -4.34
C THR A 302 -14.36 -4.51 -4.99
N LEU A 303 -13.59 -5.61 -5.06
CA LEU A 303 -12.38 -5.67 -5.87
C LEU A 303 -12.69 -6.34 -7.20
N GLU A 304 -12.70 -5.53 -8.25
CA GLU A 304 -12.95 -5.95 -9.62
C GLU A 304 -11.82 -6.86 -10.18
N PRO A 305 -12.13 -7.74 -11.16
CA PRO A 305 -11.13 -8.60 -11.80
C PRO A 305 -10.00 -7.76 -12.40
N TRP A 306 -8.75 -8.20 -12.20
CA TRP A 306 -7.56 -7.55 -12.75
C TRP A 306 -7.32 -6.11 -12.28
N ALA A 307 -7.91 -5.69 -11.15
CA ALA A 307 -7.77 -4.33 -10.61
C ALA A 307 -6.31 -3.89 -10.42
N PHE A 308 -5.39 -4.82 -10.17
CA PHE A 308 -3.97 -4.54 -9.93
C PHE A 308 -3.01 -5.12 -10.99
N ARG A 309 -3.52 -5.47 -12.18
CA ARG A 309 -2.78 -6.21 -13.22
C ARG A 309 -1.41 -5.62 -13.57
N GLU A 310 -1.30 -4.29 -13.57
CA GLU A 310 -0.08 -3.56 -13.96
C GLU A 310 1.01 -3.57 -12.89
N LEU A 311 0.68 -3.91 -11.64
CA LEU A 311 1.57 -3.80 -10.47
C LEU A 311 2.42 -5.08 -10.27
N LEU A 312 3.24 -5.40 -11.27
CA LEU A 312 3.97 -6.68 -11.36
C LEU A 312 4.99 -6.93 -10.23
N ARG A 313 5.47 -5.87 -9.56
CA ARG A 313 6.46 -5.93 -8.47
C ARG A 313 5.88 -5.65 -7.10
N LEU A 314 4.55 -5.55 -6.99
CA LEU A 314 3.89 -5.29 -5.72
C LEU A 314 4.14 -6.46 -4.76
N LYS A 315 4.58 -6.12 -3.55
CA LYS A 315 4.88 -7.05 -2.45
C LYS A 315 3.89 -6.89 -1.30
N GLU A 316 3.43 -5.68 -1.06
CA GLU A 316 2.58 -5.34 0.08
C GLU A 316 1.34 -4.60 -0.41
N LEU A 317 0.17 -5.14 -0.07
CA LEU A 317 -1.12 -4.53 -0.36
C LEU A 317 -1.92 -4.39 0.93
N HIS A 318 -2.29 -3.15 1.26
CA HIS A 318 -3.07 -2.80 2.44
C HIS A 318 -4.41 -2.21 2.02
N MET A 319 -5.51 -2.83 2.46
CA MET A 319 -6.89 -2.38 2.28
C MET A 319 -7.65 -2.64 3.58
N VAL A 320 -7.21 -1.99 4.66
CA VAL A 320 -7.83 -2.12 5.98
C VAL A 320 -9.06 -1.23 6.06
N SER A 321 -10.18 -1.72 6.62
CA SER A 321 -11.37 -0.91 6.87
C SER A 321 -11.88 -0.16 5.64
N THR A 322 -11.94 -0.83 4.49
CA THR A 322 -12.50 -0.28 3.25
C THR A 322 -13.98 -0.59 3.06
N GLY A 323 -14.58 -1.41 3.94
CA GLY A 323 -15.94 -1.92 3.77
C GLY A 323 -16.03 -2.96 2.65
N LEU A 324 -14.93 -3.65 2.37
CA LEU A 324 -14.84 -4.65 1.30
C LEU A 324 -15.74 -5.85 1.60
N MET A 325 -16.73 -6.10 0.75
CA MET A 325 -17.67 -7.21 0.87
C MET A 325 -17.27 -8.43 0.02
N ALA A 326 -16.64 -8.19 -1.14
CA ALA A 326 -16.27 -9.24 -2.06
C ALA A 326 -14.94 -8.97 -2.77
N VAL A 327 -14.17 -10.03 -2.97
CA VAL A 327 -13.00 -10.04 -3.86
C VAL A 327 -13.32 -10.92 -5.05
N GLU A 328 -13.51 -10.34 -6.23
CA GLU A 328 -13.88 -11.12 -7.40
C GLU A 328 -12.77 -12.10 -7.83
N PRO A 329 -13.11 -13.19 -8.55
CA PRO A 329 -12.11 -14.07 -9.13
C PRO A 329 -11.13 -13.28 -10.03
N HIS A 330 -9.85 -13.59 -9.92
CA HIS A 330 -8.76 -12.88 -10.60
C HIS A 330 -8.60 -11.39 -10.23
N ALA A 331 -9.23 -10.87 -9.17
CA ALA A 331 -9.06 -9.47 -8.76
C ALA A 331 -7.61 -9.11 -8.41
N LEU A 332 -6.89 -10.03 -7.77
CA LEU A 332 -5.46 -9.92 -7.43
C LEU A 332 -4.57 -10.59 -8.49
N ALA A 333 -5.10 -10.88 -9.68
CA ALA A 333 -4.31 -11.44 -10.77
C ALA A 333 -3.31 -10.40 -11.31
N GLY A 334 -2.11 -10.86 -11.67
CA GLY A 334 -0.97 -10.02 -12.06
C GLY A 334 0.02 -9.75 -10.93
N LEU A 335 -0.41 -9.85 -9.66
CA LEU A 335 0.45 -9.66 -8.48
C LEU A 335 1.35 -10.89 -8.22
N ARG A 336 2.44 -11.01 -8.98
CA ARG A 336 3.32 -12.21 -8.95
C ARG A 336 4.24 -12.30 -7.73
N GLN A 337 4.45 -11.18 -7.04
CA GLN A 337 5.42 -11.05 -5.97
C GLN A 337 4.76 -10.65 -4.63
N LEU A 338 3.44 -10.78 -4.53
CA LEU A 338 2.70 -10.40 -3.34
C LEU A 338 3.11 -11.28 -2.16
N ARG A 339 3.63 -10.64 -1.10
CA ARG A 339 4.11 -11.28 0.14
C ARG A 339 3.19 -10.98 1.31
N LEU A 340 2.68 -9.75 1.40
CA LEU A 340 1.78 -9.32 2.45
C LEU A 340 0.48 -8.82 1.84
N LEU A 341 -0.62 -9.43 2.26
CA LEU A 341 -1.97 -8.96 1.97
C LEU A 341 -2.70 -8.66 3.27
N ASN A 342 -3.13 -7.41 3.44
CA ASN A 342 -3.88 -6.98 4.59
C ASN A 342 -5.27 -6.47 4.18
N LEU A 343 -6.28 -7.29 4.43
CA LEU A 343 -7.72 -7.01 4.26
C LEU A 343 -8.45 -7.01 5.61
N SER A 344 -7.75 -6.66 6.70
CA SER A 344 -8.34 -6.65 8.04
C SER A 344 -9.48 -5.63 8.19
N ALA A 345 -10.39 -5.92 9.12
CA ALA A 345 -11.53 -5.07 9.48
C ALA A 345 -12.41 -4.70 8.27
N ASN A 346 -12.80 -5.69 7.46
CA ASN A 346 -13.73 -5.51 6.34
C ASN A 346 -15.00 -6.36 6.54
N GLU A 347 -15.86 -6.43 5.53
CA GLU A 347 -17.11 -7.19 5.54
C GLU A 347 -16.99 -8.46 4.67
N LEU A 348 -15.77 -9.01 4.54
CA LEU A 348 -15.53 -10.18 3.69
C LEU A 348 -16.15 -11.43 4.30
N VAL A 349 -16.98 -12.11 3.50
CA VAL A 349 -17.51 -13.43 3.85
C VAL A 349 -16.53 -14.55 3.47
N THR A 350 -15.75 -14.36 2.41
CA THR A 350 -14.77 -15.36 1.95
C THR A 350 -13.63 -14.71 1.19
N LEU A 351 -12.58 -15.49 0.93
CA LEU A 351 -11.45 -15.12 0.09
C LEU A 351 -11.01 -16.35 -0.69
N GLU A 352 -11.41 -16.42 -1.96
CA GLU A 352 -11.17 -17.59 -2.81
C GLU A 352 -9.73 -17.61 -3.34
N GLU A 353 -9.14 -18.81 -3.45
CA GLU A 353 -7.79 -18.98 -4.02
C GLU A 353 -7.72 -18.46 -5.47
N GLY A 354 -8.81 -18.62 -6.23
CA GLY A 354 -8.94 -18.14 -7.61
C GLY A 354 -8.91 -16.61 -7.76
N SER A 355 -8.98 -15.86 -6.67
CA SER A 355 -8.80 -14.39 -6.70
C SER A 355 -7.34 -13.99 -6.94
N PHE A 356 -6.38 -14.88 -6.65
CA PHE A 356 -4.93 -14.61 -6.70
C PHE A 356 -4.29 -14.99 -8.03
N HIS A 357 -3.18 -14.33 -8.36
CA HIS A 357 -2.28 -14.85 -9.39
C HIS A 357 -1.55 -16.12 -8.94
N SER A 358 -1.01 -16.08 -7.73
CA SER A 358 -0.39 -17.21 -7.05
C SER A 358 -0.43 -16.97 -5.56
N VAL A 359 -0.93 -17.94 -4.80
CA VAL A 359 -0.91 -17.87 -3.33
C VAL A 359 0.48 -18.25 -2.78
N ASN A 360 1.34 -18.89 -3.57
CA ASN A 360 2.62 -19.44 -3.10
C ASN A 360 3.65 -18.37 -2.69
N SER A 361 3.57 -17.16 -3.24
CA SER A 361 4.44 -16.05 -2.85
C SER A 361 4.00 -15.38 -1.54
N LEU A 362 2.78 -15.66 -1.07
CA LEU A 362 2.19 -15.01 0.09
C LEU A 362 2.82 -15.57 1.37
N GLU A 363 3.39 -14.67 2.15
CA GLU A 363 4.06 -14.94 3.43
C GLU A 363 3.16 -14.54 4.61
N THR A 364 2.50 -13.37 4.49
CA THR A 364 1.66 -12.79 5.53
C THR A 364 0.26 -12.50 5.00
N LEU A 365 -0.76 -12.98 5.71
CA LEU A 365 -2.16 -12.76 5.37
C LEU A 365 -2.89 -12.22 6.59
N ARG A 366 -3.43 -11.01 6.51
CA ARG A 366 -4.30 -10.43 7.54
C ARG A 366 -5.71 -10.29 6.99
N VAL A 367 -6.62 -11.10 7.53
CA VAL A 367 -8.06 -11.09 7.23
C VAL A 367 -8.89 -11.12 8.52
N ASP A 368 -8.27 -10.74 9.65
CA ASP A 368 -8.93 -10.59 10.94
C ASP A 368 -9.99 -9.48 10.91
N GLY A 369 -11.00 -9.58 11.77
CA GLY A 369 -12.11 -8.62 11.80
C GLY A 369 -13.01 -8.67 10.56
N ASN A 370 -13.16 -9.85 9.94
CA ASN A 370 -14.10 -10.09 8.85
C ASN A 370 -15.14 -11.16 9.24
N PRO A 371 -16.39 -11.07 8.78
CA PRO A 371 -17.45 -12.06 9.04
C PRO A 371 -17.29 -13.32 8.17
N LEU A 372 -16.16 -14.03 8.33
CA LEU A 372 -15.78 -15.16 7.47
C LEU A 372 -16.72 -16.37 7.61
N ALA A 373 -17.23 -16.87 6.49
CA ALA A 373 -17.89 -18.17 6.39
C ALA A 373 -16.83 -19.27 6.16
N CYS A 374 -16.61 -20.09 7.18
CA CYS A 374 -15.64 -21.17 7.19
C CYS A 374 -16.15 -22.43 6.50
N ASP A 375 -16.35 -22.31 5.19
CA ASP A 375 -16.70 -23.40 4.27
C ASP A 375 -15.49 -23.81 3.39
N CYS A 376 -15.71 -24.66 2.39
CA CYS A 376 -14.65 -25.14 1.51
C CYS A 376 -13.85 -24.04 0.78
N ARG A 377 -14.38 -22.81 0.63
CA ARG A 377 -13.67 -21.71 -0.05
C ARG A 377 -12.48 -21.19 0.73
N LEU A 378 -12.51 -21.32 2.07
CA LEU A 378 -11.40 -20.93 2.95
C LEU A 378 -10.43 -22.09 3.23
N LEU A 379 -10.66 -23.26 2.63
CA LEU A 379 -9.87 -24.47 2.87
C LEU A 379 -8.38 -24.25 2.58
N TRP A 380 -8.04 -23.48 1.53
CA TRP A 380 -6.65 -23.18 1.18
C TRP A 380 -5.92 -22.39 2.29
N ILE A 381 -6.61 -21.50 3.00
CA ILE A 381 -6.06 -20.75 4.14
C ILE A 381 -5.82 -21.71 5.31
N LEU A 382 -6.81 -22.56 5.61
CA LEU A 382 -6.72 -23.52 6.70
C LEU A 382 -5.59 -24.55 6.46
N GLN A 383 -5.44 -25.04 5.22
CA GLN A 383 -4.34 -25.94 4.84
C GLN A 383 -2.96 -25.28 5.01
N ARG A 384 -2.90 -23.96 4.81
CA ARG A 384 -1.65 -23.18 4.92
C ARG A 384 -1.45 -22.48 6.25
N ARG A 385 -2.28 -22.73 7.27
CA ARG A 385 -2.24 -22.04 8.57
C ARG A 385 -0.93 -22.15 9.36
N ARG A 386 -0.11 -23.18 9.06
CA ARG A 386 1.24 -23.35 9.66
C ARG A 386 2.34 -22.63 8.88
N THR A 387 2.06 -22.27 7.63
CA THR A 387 3.01 -21.62 6.70
C THR A 387 2.74 -20.13 6.50
N LEU A 388 1.48 -19.71 6.60
CA LEU A 388 1.07 -18.32 6.54
C LEU A 388 1.24 -17.67 7.91
N ASN A 389 1.87 -16.49 7.93
CA ASN A 389 1.94 -15.66 9.11
C ASN A 389 0.67 -14.81 9.25
N PHE A 390 0.00 -14.92 10.39
CA PHE A 390 -1.18 -14.12 10.75
C PHE A 390 -0.84 -12.95 11.71
N ASP A 391 0.44 -12.68 11.97
CA ASP A 391 0.94 -11.61 12.86
C ASP A 391 0.28 -11.59 14.25
N GLY A 392 0.04 -12.80 14.80
CA GLY A 392 -0.59 -12.97 16.11
C GLY A 392 -2.11 -12.72 16.14
N ARG A 393 -2.74 -12.42 15.00
CA ARG A 393 -4.20 -12.20 14.88
C ARG A 393 -4.79 -13.16 13.85
N ALA A 394 -5.04 -14.40 14.29
CA ALA A 394 -5.61 -15.41 13.42
C ALA A 394 -7.04 -15.04 12.97
N PRO A 395 -7.44 -15.37 11.73
CA PRO A 395 -8.82 -15.18 11.26
C PRO A 395 -9.81 -15.99 12.11
N VAL A 396 -11.03 -15.47 12.29
CA VAL A 396 -12.06 -16.09 13.12
C VAL A 396 -13.30 -16.40 12.27
N CYS A 397 -13.89 -17.58 12.45
CA CYS A 397 -15.10 -17.98 11.77
C CYS A 397 -16.33 -17.24 12.34
N ALA A 398 -17.11 -16.60 11.47
CA ALA A 398 -18.44 -16.09 11.81
C ALA A 398 -19.55 -17.13 11.60
N GLY A 399 -19.34 -18.06 10.67
CA GLY A 399 -20.21 -19.20 10.41
C GLY A 399 -19.43 -20.39 9.83
N PRO A 400 -20.03 -21.59 9.73
CA PRO A 400 -21.38 -21.92 10.21
C PRO A 400 -21.49 -21.96 11.75
N ALA A 401 -22.69 -22.12 12.29
CA ALA A 401 -23.00 -21.88 13.71
C ALA A 401 -22.16 -22.73 14.68
N GLU A 402 -21.76 -23.92 14.25
CA GLU A 402 -21.00 -24.91 15.00
C GLU A 402 -19.57 -24.44 15.31
N VAL A 403 -18.99 -23.61 14.43
CA VAL A 403 -17.60 -23.13 14.52
C VAL A 403 -17.51 -21.63 14.74
N ARG A 404 -18.63 -20.96 14.99
CA ARG A 404 -18.67 -19.52 15.21
C ARG A 404 -17.79 -19.10 16.39
N GLY A 405 -16.96 -18.08 16.18
CA GLY A 405 -16.02 -17.55 17.17
C GLY A 405 -14.70 -18.33 17.31
N THR A 406 -14.53 -19.44 16.57
CA THR A 406 -13.28 -20.20 16.59
C THR A 406 -12.26 -19.62 15.62
N ALA A 407 -11.00 -19.54 16.05
CA ALA A 407 -9.90 -19.06 15.21
C ALA A 407 -9.40 -20.18 14.28
N LEU A 408 -9.08 -19.83 13.03
CA LEU A 408 -8.59 -20.78 12.01
C LEU A 408 -7.32 -21.53 12.46
N SER A 409 -6.49 -20.91 13.30
CA SER A 409 -5.29 -21.53 13.87
C SER A 409 -5.59 -22.68 14.84
N ASN A 410 -6.78 -22.69 15.45
CA ASN A 410 -7.12 -23.59 16.56
C ASN A 410 -7.73 -24.92 16.08
N PHE A 411 -8.05 -25.05 14.79
CA PHE A 411 -8.61 -26.28 14.25
C PHE A 411 -7.57 -27.40 14.14
N ALA A 412 -7.96 -28.59 14.60
CA ALA A 412 -7.26 -29.83 14.36
C ALA A 412 -7.29 -30.21 12.86
N ASP A 413 -6.35 -31.05 12.41
CA ASP A 413 -6.30 -31.48 11.01
C ASP A 413 -7.56 -32.28 10.59
N SER A 414 -8.27 -32.93 11.52
CA SER A 414 -9.54 -33.62 11.25
C SER A 414 -10.66 -32.68 10.81
N ALA A 415 -10.66 -31.42 11.29
CA ALA A 415 -11.70 -30.43 11.01
C ALA A 415 -11.81 -30.03 9.53
N LEU A 416 -10.78 -30.35 8.72
CA LEU A 416 -10.76 -30.12 7.27
C LEU A 416 -11.95 -30.78 6.57
N PHE A 417 -12.36 -31.97 7.02
CA PHE A 417 -13.41 -32.76 6.38
C PHE A 417 -14.78 -32.59 7.04
N ASP A 418 -14.83 -32.09 8.27
CA ASP A 418 -16.07 -31.98 9.04
C ASP A 418 -16.75 -30.63 8.84
N TYR A 419 -15.99 -29.54 8.89
CA TYR A 419 -16.55 -28.17 8.93
C TYR A 419 -16.29 -27.38 7.65
N PHE A 420 -15.14 -27.58 6.98
CA PHE A 420 -14.75 -26.83 5.79
C PHE A 420 -15.24 -27.50 4.50
N THR A 421 -16.53 -27.84 4.47
CA THR A 421 -17.16 -28.52 3.33
C THR A 421 -18.10 -27.58 2.58
N CYS A 422 -18.43 -27.93 1.34
CA CYS A 422 -19.46 -27.27 0.56
C CYS A 422 -20.42 -28.31 0.02
N GLN A 423 -21.70 -27.96 -0.04
CA GLN A 423 -22.70 -28.78 -0.68
C GLN A 423 -22.77 -28.44 -2.17
N LYS A 424 -22.37 -29.38 -3.02
CA LYS A 424 -22.44 -29.26 -4.48
C LYS A 424 -23.86 -28.89 -4.93
N PRO A 425 -24.04 -28.05 -5.97
CA PRO A 425 -25.36 -27.63 -6.41
C PRO A 425 -26.15 -28.81 -6.93
N ARG A 426 -27.47 -28.80 -6.70
CA ARG A 426 -28.40 -29.78 -7.24
C ARG A 426 -29.60 -29.07 -7.84
N ILE A 427 -29.77 -29.20 -9.15
CA ILE A 427 -30.92 -28.65 -9.87
C ILE A 427 -32.15 -29.51 -9.55
N ARG A 428 -33.19 -28.86 -9.00
CA ARG A 428 -34.49 -29.45 -8.70
C ARG A 428 -35.33 -29.57 -9.97
N ASN A 429 -36.30 -30.48 -9.98
CA ASN A 429 -37.22 -30.71 -11.11
C ASN A 429 -36.53 -30.97 -12.46
N ARG A 430 -35.75 -32.06 -12.53
CA ARG A 430 -35.02 -32.51 -13.73
C ARG A 430 -35.89 -33.00 -14.90
N LYS A 431 -37.21 -32.82 -14.86
CA LYS A 431 -38.09 -33.20 -15.98
C LYS A 431 -37.77 -32.30 -17.16
N MET A 432 -37.41 -32.86 -18.31
CA MET A 432 -37.05 -32.09 -19.50
C MET A 432 -38.17 -31.11 -19.89
N GLN A 433 -37.87 -29.82 -19.91
CA GLN A 433 -38.78 -28.75 -20.32
C GLN A 433 -38.71 -28.63 -21.83
N GLN A 434 -39.78 -29.02 -22.51
CA GLN A 434 -39.95 -28.86 -23.95
C GLN A 434 -41.10 -27.89 -24.19
N VAL A 435 -40.80 -26.71 -24.73
CA VAL A 435 -41.80 -25.67 -24.98
C VAL A 435 -41.88 -25.41 -26.48
N VAL A 436 -43.11 -25.42 -27.00
CA VAL A 436 -43.41 -25.00 -28.37
C VAL A 436 -44.11 -23.65 -28.31
N ALA A 437 -43.54 -22.63 -28.94
CA ALA A 437 -44.06 -21.27 -28.93
C ALA A 437 -44.23 -20.75 -30.36
N ARG A 438 -45.14 -19.80 -30.55
CA ARG A 438 -45.20 -19.02 -31.80
C ARG A 438 -44.25 -17.85 -31.72
N GLU A 439 -43.80 -17.38 -32.88
CA GLU A 439 -43.03 -16.13 -32.95
C GLU A 439 -43.75 -14.98 -32.23
N GLY A 440 -43.01 -14.24 -31.42
CA GLY A 440 -43.50 -13.16 -30.56
C GLY A 440 -44.07 -13.58 -29.19
N GLN A 441 -44.31 -14.88 -28.93
CA GLN A 441 -44.82 -15.31 -27.62
C GLN A 441 -43.72 -15.29 -26.53
N PRO A 442 -44.06 -14.95 -25.27
CA PRO A 442 -43.14 -15.05 -24.15
C PRO A 442 -42.96 -16.51 -23.73
N VAL A 443 -41.72 -16.88 -23.41
CA VAL A 443 -41.33 -18.23 -22.98
C VAL A 443 -40.48 -18.12 -21.72
N SER A 444 -40.68 -19.04 -20.77
CA SER A 444 -39.79 -19.15 -19.62
C SER A 444 -39.36 -20.59 -19.34
N PHE A 445 -38.14 -20.75 -18.85
CA PHE A 445 -37.59 -22.03 -18.40
C PHE A 445 -37.15 -21.92 -16.95
N LEU A 446 -37.75 -22.75 -16.10
CA LEU A 446 -37.42 -22.77 -14.67
C LEU A 446 -36.10 -23.52 -14.44
N CYS A 447 -35.18 -22.92 -13.68
CA CYS A 447 -34.02 -23.61 -13.17
C CYS A 447 -33.74 -23.20 -11.73
N ARG A 448 -34.22 -24.02 -10.80
CA ARG A 448 -34.02 -23.83 -9.36
C ARG A 448 -32.97 -24.83 -8.88
N ALA A 449 -31.91 -24.34 -8.26
CA ALA A 449 -30.90 -25.19 -7.65
C ALA A 449 -30.75 -24.89 -6.17
N GLU A 450 -30.35 -25.91 -5.42
CA GLU A 450 -29.98 -25.82 -4.01
C GLU A 450 -28.52 -26.22 -3.85
N GLY A 451 -27.86 -25.69 -2.83
CA GLY A 451 -26.45 -25.95 -2.52
C GLY A 451 -25.94 -24.90 -1.55
N GLU A 452 -24.81 -25.19 -0.94
CA GLU A 452 -24.16 -24.34 0.06
C GLU A 452 -22.67 -24.19 -0.31
N PRO A 453 -22.17 -22.97 -0.58
CA PRO A 453 -22.89 -21.70 -0.70
C PRO A 453 -23.98 -21.71 -1.78
N ALA A 454 -24.92 -20.76 -1.70
CA ALA A 454 -26.01 -20.64 -2.67
C ALA A 454 -25.47 -20.56 -4.12
N PRO A 455 -25.96 -21.42 -5.04
CA PRO A 455 -25.39 -21.53 -6.37
C PRO A 455 -25.78 -20.37 -7.30
N ALA A 456 -24.82 -19.90 -8.09
CA ALA A 456 -25.06 -18.98 -9.19
C ALA A 456 -25.65 -19.74 -10.39
N ILE A 457 -26.73 -19.21 -10.96
CA ILE A 457 -27.42 -19.80 -12.12
C ILE A 457 -27.06 -19.05 -13.40
N VAL A 458 -26.62 -19.78 -14.41
CA VAL A 458 -26.27 -19.25 -15.74
C VAL A 458 -26.95 -20.10 -16.81
N TRP A 459 -27.41 -19.46 -17.88
CA TRP A 459 -27.96 -20.14 -19.05
C TRP A 459 -27.03 -20.03 -20.27
N ILE A 460 -26.98 -21.07 -21.09
CA ILE A 460 -26.32 -21.06 -22.39
C ILE A 460 -27.39 -21.21 -23.47
N SER A 461 -27.42 -20.27 -24.42
CA SER A 461 -28.34 -20.31 -25.56
C SER A 461 -27.93 -21.36 -26.62
N PRO A 462 -28.81 -21.73 -27.55
CA PRO A 462 -28.48 -22.64 -28.65
C PRO A 462 -27.30 -22.15 -29.51
N GLN A 463 -27.10 -20.82 -29.58
CA GLN A 463 -25.98 -20.18 -30.27
C GLN A 463 -24.72 -20.06 -29.39
N ARG A 464 -24.66 -20.82 -28.28
CA ARG A 464 -23.56 -20.85 -27.31
C ARG A 464 -23.28 -19.52 -26.61
N ARG A 465 -24.26 -18.62 -26.53
CA ARG A 465 -24.13 -17.36 -25.78
C ARG A 465 -24.42 -17.58 -24.31
N ARG A 466 -23.53 -17.09 -23.44
CA ARG A 466 -23.71 -17.14 -21.98
C ARG A 466 -24.64 -16.01 -21.53
N ILE A 467 -25.67 -16.35 -20.78
CA ILE A 467 -26.68 -15.44 -20.23
C ILE A 467 -26.61 -15.56 -18.70
N ALA A 468 -26.04 -14.52 -18.08
CA ALA A 468 -25.92 -14.43 -16.61
C ALA A 468 -26.98 -13.47 -16.04
N PRO A 469 -27.31 -13.59 -14.74
CA PRO A 469 -28.15 -12.61 -14.05
C PRO A 469 -27.46 -11.24 -14.13
N LYS A 470 -28.19 -10.21 -14.55
CA LYS A 470 -27.65 -8.84 -14.60
C LYS A 470 -28.16 -8.06 -13.40
N SER A 471 -27.25 -7.51 -12.60
CA SER A 471 -27.54 -6.62 -11.47
C SER A 471 -27.45 -5.16 -11.92
N GLY A 472 -28.59 -4.50 -12.17
CA GLY A 472 -28.65 -3.06 -12.47
C GLY A 472 -30.04 -2.57 -12.91
N PRO A 473 -30.45 -1.33 -12.56
CA PRO A 473 -31.72 -0.76 -13.00
C PRO A 473 -31.66 -0.47 -14.50
N GLY A 474 -32.61 -1.00 -15.28
CA GLY A 474 -32.68 -0.80 -16.74
C GLY A 474 -32.07 -1.91 -17.61
N SER A 475 -31.55 -2.98 -17.01
CA SER A 475 -30.90 -4.08 -17.73
C SER A 475 -31.86 -5.16 -18.29
N GLY A 476 -33.02 -4.74 -18.81
CA GLY A 476 -34.06 -5.63 -19.35
C GLY A 476 -33.87 -5.94 -20.84
N GLY A 477 -33.01 -6.90 -21.17
CA GLY A 477 -32.92 -7.42 -22.54
C GLY A 477 -34.16 -8.24 -22.96
N ARG A 478 -34.24 -8.63 -24.24
CA ARG A 478 -35.28 -9.57 -24.74
C ARG A 478 -35.21 -10.93 -24.03
N VAL A 479 -34.01 -11.36 -23.66
CA VAL A 479 -33.72 -12.61 -22.95
C VAL A 479 -33.00 -12.26 -21.64
N VAL A 480 -33.55 -12.67 -20.50
CA VAL A 480 -33.05 -12.33 -19.16
C VAL A 480 -33.13 -13.52 -18.21
N VAL A 481 -32.26 -13.54 -17.19
CA VAL A 481 -32.32 -14.51 -16.08
C VAL A 481 -32.85 -13.79 -14.85
N LEU A 482 -33.99 -14.25 -14.33
CA LEU A 482 -34.67 -13.68 -13.17
C LEU A 482 -34.00 -14.10 -11.85
N PRO A 483 -34.21 -13.34 -10.74
CA PRO A 483 -33.85 -13.80 -9.40
C PRO A 483 -34.49 -15.18 -9.11
N GLY A 484 -33.66 -16.16 -8.77
CA GLY A 484 -34.08 -17.56 -8.63
C GLY A 484 -33.76 -18.48 -9.81
N GLY A 485 -33.19 -17.94 -10.90
CA GLY A 485 -32.56 -18.73 -11.97
C GLY A 485 -33.42 -19.02 -13.21
N THR A 486 -34.67 -18.55 -13.26
CA THR A 486 -35.56 -18.72 -14.41
C THR A 486 -35.08 -17.90 -15.60
N LEU A 487 -34.94 -18.54 -16.77
CA LEU A 487 -34.70 -17.86 -18.04
C LEU A 487 -36.03 -17.37 -18.60
N GLU A 488 -36.13 -16.09 -18.93
CA GLU A 488 -37.29 -15.49 -19.56
C GLU A 488 -36.90 -14.93 -20.94
N ILE A 489 -37.63 -15.34 -21.97
CA ILE A 489 -37.57 -14.84 -23.34
C ILE A 489 -38.88 -14.09 -23.59
N ARG A 490 -38.85 -12.76 -23.63
CA ARG A 490 -40.07 -11.92 -23.71
C ARG A 490 -40.78 -12.02 -25.06
N TYR A 491 -39.98 -12.11 -26.13
CA TYR A 491 -40.46 -12.24 -27.50
C TYR A 491 -39.61 -13.31 -28.21
N ALA A 492 -40.18 -14.50 -28.40
CA ALA A 492 -39.50 -15.62 -29.05
C ALA A 492 -39.34 -15.38 -30.56
N GLN A 493 -38.14 -15.62 -31.10
CA GLN A 493 -37.82 -15.53 -32.52
C GLN A 493 -37.53 -16.94 -33.06
N VAL A 494 -37.71 -17.15 -34.37
CA VAL A 494 -37.40 -18.46 -35.00
C VAL A 494 -35.96 -18.90 -34.72
N THR A 495 -35.04 -17.94 -34.67
CA THR A 495 -33.61 -18.12 -34.36
C THR A 495 -33.34 -18.58 -32.92
N ASP A 496 -34.28 -18.39 -31.97
CA ASP A 496 -34.15 -18.85 -30.59
C ASP A 496 -34.40 -20.36 -30.43
N SER A 497 -34.89 -21.03 -31.47
CA SER A 497 -35.14 -22.47 -31.45
C SER A 497 -33.87 -23.26 -31.18
N GLY A 498 -33.96 -24.24 -30.30
CA GLY A 498 -32.85 -25.12 -29.96
C GLY A 498 -32.82 -25.53 -28.49
N THR A 499 -31.68 -26.06 -28.06
CA THR A 499 -31.48 -26.51 -26.68
C THR A 499 -30.74 -25.47 -25.86
N TYR A 500 -31.37 -25.06 -24.76
CA TYR A 500 -30.82 -24.22 -23.72
C TYR A 500 -30.23 -25.08 -22.61
N ILE A 501 -29.12 -24.64 -22.03
CA ILE A 501 -28.45 -25.34 -20.94
C ILE A 501 -28.48 -24.45 -19.71
N CYS A 502 -29.12 -24.90 -18.63
CA CYS A 502 -28.95 -24.30 -17.32
C CYS A 502 -27.73 -24.90 -16.62
N ILE A 503 -26.91 -24.05 -16.02
CA ILE A 503 -25.75 -24.42 -15.23
C ILE A 503 -25.91 -23.76 -13.86
N ALA A 504 -26.00 -24.58 -12.82
CA ALA A 504 -25.92 -24.14 -11.43
C ALA A 504 -24.49 -24.41 -10.91
N SER A 505 -23.83 -23.39 -10.36
CA SER A 505 -22.43 -23.48 -9.92
C SER A 505 -22.21 -22.85 -8.56
N ASN A 506 -21.47 -23.52 -7.68
CA ASN A 506 -20.89 -22.96 -6.46
C ASN A 506 -19.47 -23.53 -6.25
N ALA A 507 -18.83 -23.23 -5.13
CA ALA A 507 -17.50 -23.73 -4.79
C ALA A 507 -17.41 -25.26 -4.65
N GLY A 508 -18.53 -25.95 -4.35
CA GLY A 508 -18.62 -27.41 -4.32
C GLY A 508 -18.75 -28.09 -5.69
N GLY A 509 -18.96 -27.32 -6.76
CA GLY A 509 -18.98 -27.81 -8.14
C GLY A 509 -20.16 -27.30 -8.95
N ASN A 510 -20.52 -28.06 -9.99
CA ASN A 510 -21.57 -27.69 -10.93
C ASN A 510 -22.60 -28.80 -11.14
N ASP A 511 -23.83 -28.40 -11.47
CA ASP A 511 -24.88 -29.27 -11.97
C ASP A 511 -25.52 -28.64 -13.21
N THR A 512 -25.97 -29.47 -14.15
CA THR A 512 -26.47 -29.00 -15.44
C THR A 512 -27.81 -29.62 -15.79
N TYR A 513 -28.61 -28.87 -16.52
CA TYR A 513 -29.95 -29.26 -16.95
C TYR A 513 -30.26 -28.69 -18.34
N PHE A 514 -31.05 -29.41 -19.12
CA PHE A 514 -31.36 -29.08 -20.52
C PHE A 514 -32.85 -28.75 -20.70
N ALA A 515 -33.12 -27.69 -21.47
CA ALA A 515 -34.47 -27.32 -21.90
C ALA A 515 -34.49 -27.07 -23.41
N THR A 516 -35.59 -27.40 -24.08
CA THR A 516 -35.71 -27.28 -25.55
C THR A 516 -36.85 -26.32 -25.91
N LEU A 517 -36.54 -25.37 -26.79
CA LEU A 517 -37.50 -24.45 -27.39
C LEU A 517 -37.69 -24.78 -28.87
N THR A 518 -38.93 -24.87 -29.31
CA THR A 518 -39.27 -24.90 -30.74
C THR A 518 -40.19 -23.72 -31.06
N VAL A 519 -39.69 -22.78 -31.85
CA VAL A 519 -40.48 -21.62 -32.29
C VAL A 519 -41.05 -21.90 -33.68
N ARG A 520 -42.37 -21.89 -33.80
CA ARG A 520 -43.06 -21.99 -35.09
C ARG A 520 -43.17 -20.60 -35.70
N GLY A 521 -42.51 -20.39 -36.84
CA GLY A 521 -42.65 -19.17 -37.63
C GLY A 521 -44.10 -19.00 -38.08
N GLY A 522 -44.62 -17.79 -37.97
CA GLY A 522 -45.96 -17.47 -38.43
C GLY A 522 -46.04 -17.55 -39.94
N GLY A 523 -46.42 -18.70 -40.49
CA GLY A 523 -47.02 -18.75 -41.83
C GLY A 523 -48.32 -17.97 -41.77
N GLY A 524 -48.29 -16.72 -42.22
CA GLY A 524 -49.48 -15.89 -42.34
C GLY A 524 -50.48 -16.54 -43.30
N GLY A 525 -51.53 -17.14 -42.73
CA GLY A 525 -52.72 -17.50 -43.49
C GLY A 525 -53.62 -16.29 -43.63
N ILE A 526 -53.62 -15.67 -44.81
CA ILE A 526 -54.78 -14.98 -45.38
C ILE A 526 -54.87 -15.47 -46.82
N GLY A 527 -55.98 -16.16 -47.15
CA GLY A 527 -56.08 -17.09 -48.26
C GLY A 527 -56.42 -16.53 -49.64
N GLY A 528 -56.32 -17.41 -50.64
CA GLY A 528 -56.97 -17.28 -51.94
C GLY A 528 -56.31 -18.05 -53.08
N GLY A 529 -56.85 -19.24 -53.41
CA GLY A 529 -56.97 -19.69 -54.82
C GLY A 529 -55.94 -20.67 -55.41
N LEU A 530 -56.40 -21.93 -55.52
CA LEU A 530 -56.20 -22.89 -56.63
C LEU A 530 -54.81 -23.53 -56.89
N GLY A 531 -54.74 -24.86 -56.67
CA GLY A 531 -54.08 -25.79 -57.59
C GLY A 531 -52.98 -26.70 -57.02
N GLY A 532 -53.29 -27.99 -56.83
CA GLY A 532 -52.38 -29.11 -57.15
C GLY A 532 -51.53 -29.75 -56.04
N ALA A 533 -52.00 -30.92 -55.56
CA ALA A 533 -51.28 -32.16 -55.15
C ALA A 533 -50.15 -32.13 -54.08
N PRO A 534 -49.94 -33.25 -53.33
CA PRO A 534 -49.13 -33.27 -52.12
C PRO A 534 -47.65 -33.59 -52.42
N ALA A 535 -46.72 -32.95 -51.71
CA ALA A 535 -45.30 -33.29 -51.75
C ALA A 535 -44.75 -33.60 -50.34
N LEU A 536 -44.08 -34.74 -50.32
CA LEU A 536 -43.34 -35.44 -49.28
C LEU A 536 -42.26 -34.60 -48.57
N ASP A 537 -42.01 -34.98 -47.31
CA ASP A 537 -40.74 -35.09 -46.57
C ASP A 537 -39.66 -33.98 -46.67
N SER A 538 -39.24 -33.39 -45.55
CA SER A 538 -38.25 -33.92 -44.60
C SER A 538 -36.86 -34.11 -45.23
N ALA A 539 -35.86 -33.46 -44.61
CA ALA A 539 -34.43 -33.49 -44.91
C ALA A 539 -33.98 -32.60 -46.08
N LEU A 540 -33.35 -31.48 -45.75
CA LEU A 540 -32.18 -30.90 -46.42
C LEU A 540 -31.83 -29.58 -45.73
N PHE A 541 -31.08 -29.62 -44.63
CA PHE A 541 -30.06 -28.60 -44.27
C PHE A 541 -29.13 -29.20 -43.19
N ALA A 542 -28.52 -30.33 -43.52
CA ALA A 542 -27.22 -30.70 -42.98
C ALA A 542 -26.21 -30.54 -44.11
N ASN A 543 -25.02 -30.05 -43.77
CA ASN A 543 -23.88 -29.73 -44.63
C ASN A 543 -23.98 -28.49 -45.52
N ARG A 544 -23.47 -27.37 -44.98
CA ARG A 544 -22.63 -26.48 -45.78
C ARG A 544 -21.47 -25.93 -44.93
N SER A 545 -20.38 -26.67 -44.94
CA SER A 545 -19.04 -26.12 -44.72
C SER A 545 -18.73 -25.15 -45.86
N LEU A 546 -18.48 -23.88 -45.55
CA LEU A 546 -17.79 -22.96 -46.44
C LEU A 546 -17.04 -21.90 -45.63
N TYR A 547 -15.74 -21.88 -45.87
CA TYR A 547 -14.77 -20.83 -45.59
C TYR A 547 -15.32 -19.45 -45.96
N TYR A 548 -15.23 -18.49 -45.03
CA TYR A 548 -14.86 -17.11 -45.36
C TYR A 548 -14.20 -16.45 -44.15
N SER A 549 -12.96 -16.05 -44.36
CA SER A 549 -12.14 -15.20 -43.50
C SER A 549 -12.73 -13.80 -43.41
N GLY A 550 -12.89 -13.30 -42.20
CA GLY A 550 -13.16 -11.90 -41.89
C GLY A 550 -12.60 -11.59 -40.52
N GLU A 551 -11.47 -10.88 -40.49
CA GLU A 551 -10.81 -10.37 -39.30
C GLU A 551 -11.75 -9.48 -38.50
N PHE A 552 -11.96 -9.81 -37.22
CA PHE A 552 -12.33 -8.84 -36.20
C PHE A 552 -11.48 -9.07 -34.96
N ASN A 553 -10.74 -8.02 -34.60
CA ASN A 553 -9.93 -7.88 -33.40
C ASN A 553 -10.79 -8.15 -32.15
N ASP A 554 -10.48 -9.22 -31.42
CA ASP A 554 -10.91 -9.39 -30.04
C ASP A 554 -9.68 -9.63 -29.15
N THR A 555 -9.51 -8.67 -28.24
CA THR A 555 -8.50 -8.66 -27.19
C THR A 555 -8.64 -9.86 -26.27
N ASN A 556 -7.52 -10.55 -26.08
CA ASN A 556 -7.27 -11.60 -25.10
C ASN A 556 -8.00 -11.40 -23.76
N PHE A 557 -9.05 -12.18 -23.53
CA PHE A 557 -9.40 -12.70 -22.22
C PHE A 557 -9.46 -14.22 -22.31
N ASN A 558 -8.36 -14.87 -21.94
CA ASN A 558 -8.29 -16.32 -21.76
C ASN A 558 -9.08 -16.72 -20.50
N GLY A 559 -10.40 -16.81 -20.66
CA GLY A 559 -11.29 -17.55 -19.76
C GLY A 559 -11.50 -18.95 -20.31
N THR A 560 -10.91 -19.94 -19.65
CA THR A 560 -11.21 -21.38 -19.71
C THR A 560 -11.62 -21.94 -21.09
N ARG A 561 -10.62 -22.40 -21.84
CA ARG A 561 -10.85 -23.43 -22.86
C ARG A 561 -11.39 -24.68 -22.17
N VAL A 562 -12.65 -24.99 -22.44
CA VAL A 562 -13.30 -26.24 -22.05
C VAL A 562 -12.57 -27.39 -22.75
N PHE A 563 -11.72 -28.10 -22.01
CA PHE A 563 -11.30 -29.44 -22.37
C PHE A 563 -12.35 -30.42 -21.84
N LEU A 564 -13.23 -30.87 -22.73
CA LEU A 564 -13.94 -32.14 -22.54
C LEU A 564 -12.94 -33.27 -22.84
N LYS A 565 -12.52 -34.05 -21.83
CA LYS A 565 -12.39 -35.51 -22.01
C LYS A 565 -12.11 -36.33 -20.75
N PHE A 566 -12.90 -37.41 -20.71
CA PHE A 566 -12.71 -38.74 -20.12
C PHE A 566 -12.82 -38.95 -18.62
N THR A 567 -13.86 -39.72 -18.27
CA THR A 567 -13.92 -40.61 -17.11
C THR A 567 -12.66 -41.48 -17.09
N LEU A 568 -11.84 -41.34 -16.06
CA LEU A 568 -10.68 -42.19 -15.86
C LEU A 568 -11.14 -43.56 -15.39
N ASP A 569 -10.91 -44.58 -16.23
CA ASP A 569 -11.01 -45.97 -15.84
C ASP A 569 -9.78 -46.35 -14.98
N LEU A 570 -10.01 -47.00 -13.83
CA LEU A 570 -9.00 -47.34 -12.84
C LEU A 570 -7.88 -48.24 -13.43
N THR A 571 -8.23 -49.04 -14.44
CA THR A 571 -7.29 -49.87 -15.20
C THR A 571 -6.28 -49.03 -16.00
N THR A 572 -6.69 -47.85 -16.50
CA THR A 572 -5.83 -46.97 -17.30
C THR A 572 -4.89 -46.15 -16.41
N ILE A 573 -5.30 -45.82 -15.18
CA ILE A 573 -4.43 -45.18 -14.17
C ILE A 573 -3.35 -46.15 -13.71
N LEU A 574 -3.69 -47.42 -13.45
CA LEU A 574 -2.72 -48.45 -13.02
C LEU A 574 -1.68 -48.75 -14.11
N VAL A 575 -2.09 -48.82 -15.38
CA VAL A 575 -1.16 -49.04 -16.50
C VAL A 575 -0.26 -47.82 -16.74
N SER A 576 -0.78 -46.59 -16.61
CA SER A 576 0.02 -45.37 -16.81
C SER A 576 1.00 -45.10 -15.67
N THR A 577 0.65 -45.42 -14.42
CA THR A 577 1.57 -45.34 -13.28
C THR A 577 2.66 -46.43 -13.35
N ALA A 578 2.33 -47.64 -13.80
CA ALA A 578 3.32 -48.70 -14.00
C ALA A 578 4.34 -48.35 -15.12
N MET A 579 3.89 -47.82 -16.26
CA MET A 579 4.81 -47.37 -17.34
C MET A 579 5.63 -46.13 -16.92
N GLY A 580 5.03 -45.21 -16.16
CA GLY A 580 5.73 -44.03 -15.63
C GLY A 580 6.83 -44.36 -14.62
N CYS A 581 6.59 -45.32 -13.72
CA CYS A 581 7.59 -45.75 -12.75
C CYS A 581 8.79 -46.47 -13.39
N ILE A 582 8.57 -47.26 -14.45
CA ILE A 582 9.65 -47.98 -15.15
C ILE A 582 10.59 -46.99 -15.87
N THR A 583 10.03 -45.96 -16.51
CA THR A 583 10.84 -44.94 -17.20
C THR A 583 11.58 -44.04 -16.20
N PHE A 584 10.95 -43.67 -15.08
CA PHE A 584 11.61 -42.91 -14.01
C PHE A 584 12.76 -43.68 -13.35
N LEU A 585 12.54 -44.94 -12.98
CA LEU A 585 13.59 -45.80 -12.41
C LEU A 585 14.73 -46.03 -13.40
N GLY A 586 14.44 -46.21 -14.70
CA GLY A 586 15.46 -46.35 -15.74
C GLY A 586 16.36 -45.12 -15.87
N VAL A 587 15.79 -43.91 -15.84
CA VAL A 587 16.58 -42.66 -15.90
C VAL A 587 17.41 -42.47 -14.64
N VAL A 588 16.88 -42.78 -13.46
CA VAL A 588 17.62 -42.69 -12.20
C VAL A 588 18.80 -43.67 -12.19
N LEU A 589 18.60 -44.92 -12.61
CA LEU A 589 19.66 -45.93 -12.72
C LEU A 589 20.75 -45.52 -13.71
N PHE A 590 20.36 -44.98 -14.87
CA PHE A 590 21.29 -44.46 -15.87
C PHE A 590 22.11 -43.28 -15.33
N CYS A 591 21.48 -42.38 -14.57
CA CYS A 591 22.16 -41.24 -13.95
C CYS A 591 23.18 -41.69 -12.88
N PHE A 592 22.83 -42.70 -12.07
CA PHE A 592 23.75 -43.30 -11.10
C PHE A 592 24.93 -44.01 -11.78
N LEU A 593 24.72 -44.69 -12.91
CA LEU A 593 25.81 -45.28 -13.68
C LEU A 593 26.77 -44.22 -14.25
N LEU A 594 26.24 -43.09 -14.75
CA LEU A 594 27.07 -41.97 -15.20
C LEU A 594 27.87 -41.35 -14.05
N LEU A 595 27.26 -41.15 -12.88
CA LEU A 595 27.95 -40.63 -11.70
C LEU A 595 29.01 -41.61 -11.18
N PHE A 596 28.76 -42.93 -11.26
CA PHE A 596 29.73 -43.96 -10.87
C PHE A 596 30.92 -44.02 -11.83
N VAL A 597 30.67 -43.93 -13.14
CA VAL A 597 31.72 -43.84 -14.17
C VAL A 597 32.53 -42.54 -14.03
N TRP A 598 31.86 -41.42 -13.73
CA TRP A 598 32.51 -40.13 -13.51
C TRP A 598 33.33 -40.10 -12.22
N SER A 599 32.86 -40.77 -11.16
CA SER A 599 33.56 -40.94 -9.89
C SER A 599 34.85 -41.74 -10.06
N ARG A 600 34.84 -42.80 -10.89
CA ARG A 600 36.04 -43.60 -11.19
C ARG A 600 37.04 -42.89 -12.12
N GLY A 601 36.60 -41.91 -12.90
CA GLY A 601 37.43 -41.16 -13.86
C GLY A 601 38.25 -40.01 -13.25
N ARG A 602 38.06 -39.65 -11.98
CA ARG A 602 38.69 -38.47 -11.36
C ARG A 602 39.89 -38.78 -10.47
N GLY A 603 40.69 -39.75 -10.88
CA GLY A 603 41.90 -40.18 -10.17
C GLY A 603 43.19 -39.44 -10.53
N GLN A 604 43.26 -38.62 -11.59
CA GLN A 604 44.46 -37.83 -11.90
C GLN A 604 44.16 -36.54 -12.66
N ARG A 605 44.23 -35.40 -11.96
CA ARG A 605 44.73 -34.09 -12.45
C ARG A 605 44.69 -33.10 -11.29
N ARG A 606 45.83 -32.90 -10.63
CA ARG A 606 46.07 -31.73 -9.77
C ARG A 606 46.41 -30.56 -10.70
N ASN A 607 45.59 -29.52 -10.71
CA ASN A 607 45.97 -28.24 -11.33
C ASN A 607 46.71 -27.40 -10.28
N ASN A 608 48.01 -27.19 -10.48
CA ASN A 608 48.78 -26.17 -9.78
C ASN A 608 48.40 -24.79 -10.35
N PHE A 609 48.05 -23.85 -9.49
CA PHE A 609 47.85 -22.45 -9.87
C PHE A 609 49.07 -21.64 -9.41
N THR A 610 49.65 -20.85 -10.31
CA THR A 610 50.76 -19.91 -10.02
C THR A 610 50.28 -18.48 -10.22
N VAL A 611 50.46 -17.65 -9.20
CA VAL A 611 50.08 -16.22 -9.19
C VAL A 611 51.33 -15.37 -9.35
N GLU A 612 51.33 -14.45 -10.31
CA GLU A 612 52.45 -13.52 -10.54
C GLU A 612 52.00 -12.06 -10.32
N TYR A 613 52.82 -11.29 -9.59
CA TYR A 613 52.55 -9.89 -9.25
C TYR A 613 53.51 -8.97 -10.03
N SER A 614 52.98 -8.00 -10.79
CA SER A 614 53.79 -7.00 -11.49
C SER A 614 53.69 -5.62 -10.84
N PHE A 615 54.84 -4.95 -10.69
CA PHE A 615 54.94 -3.61 -10.12
C PHE A 615 54.82 -2.54 -11.21
N ARG A 616 54.11 -1.44 -10.92
CA ARG A 616 54.12 -0.26 -11.80
C ARG A 616 55.45 0.49 -11.66
N LYS A 617 56.16 0.65 -12.76
CA LYS A 617 57.34 1.51 -12.90
C LYS A 617 56.90 2.98 -12.81
N GLY A 618 57.34 3.69 -11.78
CA GLY A 618 57.20 5.15 -11.68
C GLY A 618 58.46 5.82 -12.24
N ASP A 619 58.29 6.74 -13.17
CA ASP A 619 59.36 7.65 -13.59
C ASP A 619 59.61 8.73 -12.53
N SER A 620 60.89 9.09 -12.41
CA SER A 620 61.57 10.00 -11.48
C SER A 620 61.01 11.43 -11.41
N GLY A 621 61.21 12.22 -10.33
CA GLY A 621 62.12 12.05 -9.21
C GLY A 621 62.02 13.16 -8.13
N THR A 622 63.01 13.12 -7.23
CA THR A 622 63.43 14.06 -6.16
C THR A 622 62.71 14.12 -4.80
N SER A 623 63.54 13.83 -3.78
CA SER A 623 63.62 14.33 -2.39
C SER A 623 62.64 13.88 -1.29
N THR A 624 63.24 13.07 -0.39
CA THR A 624 63.21 13.11 1.08
C THR A 624 61.90 12.89 1.85
N GLY A 625 61.86 11.75 2.55
CA GLY A 625 61.41 11.67 3.95
C GLY A 625 59.95 11.27 4.22
N GLY A 626 59.75 10.09 4.83
CA GLY A 626 58.64 9.85 5.77
C GLY A 626 57.42 9.06 5.26
N GLN A 627 57.23 7.87 5.84
CA GLN A 627 55.96 7.12 6.05
C GLN A 627 54.97 6.92 4.87
N GLY A 628 55.08 5.76 4.22
CA GLY A 628 54.03 4.72 4.31
C GLY A 628 52.64 4.95 3.69
N GLY A 629 52.54 5.44 2.46
CA GLY A 629 51.29 5.42 1.67
C GLY A 629 50.99 4.05 1.03
N THR A 630 49.73 3.61 1.06
CA THR A 630 49.22 2.33 0.51
C THR A 630 49.50 2.14 -0.98
N ARG A 631 50.29 1.12 -1.36
CA ARG A 631 50.52 0.71 -2.77
C ARG A 631 49.34 -0.13 -3.28
N LYS A 632 48.70 0.30 -4.38
CA LYS A 632 47.65 -0.46 -5.08
C LYS A 632 48.26 -1.44 -6.08
N PHE A 633 47.80 -2.69 -6.05
CA PHE A 633 48.17 -3.76 -6.99
C PHE A 633 46.97 -4.07 -7.90
N ASN A 634 47.22 -4.55 -9.12
CA ASN A 634 46.21 -5.21 -9.94
C ASN A 634 46.56 -6.70 -10.03
N MET A 635 45.62 -7.56 -9.66
CA MET A 635 45.75 -9.01 -9.74
C MET A 635 45.16 -9.48 -11.07
N LYS A 636 45.92 -10.24 -11.85
CA LYS A 636 45.42 -10.90 -13.06
C LYS A 636 45.60 -12.41 -12.88
N MET A 637 44.50 -13.14 -12.91
CA MET A 637 44.48 -14.60 -12.91
C MET A 637 44.71 -15.06 -14.36
N ILE A 638 45.60 -16.01 -14.59
CA ILE A 638 45.82 -16.66 -15.90
C ILE A 638 45.40 -18.12 -15.77
#